data_AF-F9WM85-F1
#
_entry.id   AF-F9WM85-F1
#
_cell.length_a   1.000
_cell.length_b   1.000
_cell.length_c   1.000
_cell.angle_alpha   90.00
_cell.angle_beta   90.00
_cell.angle_gamma   90.00
#
_symmetry.space_group_name_H-M   'P 1'
#
loop_
_entity.id
_entity.type
_entity.pdbx_description
1 polymer ?
#
loop_
_entity_poly.entity_id
_entity_poly.type
_entity_poly.pdbx_seq_one_letter_code
_entity_poly.pdbx_strand_id
1 'polypeptide(L)'
;MRKKEEILLCNASRTYIDWNVTFRALRKRALNVNATATTILKNFTLYRNSDNVRKKAEDALEKVKGAVSNTTAALVVADSFMNGIELDFFNAFEAIKGSPQNYIFGHSNMHDEKSKRRISEVQTFFDDIKIFFSRCNATNNGKAETLESMEKAVMDVVDQAVNLSSWKKRRVKEWNKTLNQVESWLHDMKNYTGQSSKTNIWNYSVTIWNITRTDCGTIEKGNTGADSSVKLVEAAYDNVIRHLRDIANESFISSVEENGCNETYSHFRTILAESLYNKTYDKNEIKEMCKKIKNKKEESCASAKTSFQWIKERFKVAVPKMIENLNYSLTELINAEKVAQEAAKSIAAEAVGHVCNAKGQADVFSAKHNAVENFNVNVETNISLLIASLDGVEEKLTNALNKTNSALNILSASASDVKALEVAHNDSGVQKESQLTVEDARAAKRQAEELAKTLKTASSELKHHNNNLDASLREKNAHLKDIAKKVSVAINVTNERQENNGEFGLSCEGIDRVLQNVTTDKAIDIIKKLEKDNLVNTAVELNKTLQKSEGNVSSLDGRISQMNANFSLAKSNTESALNRLHDVVQKSQNFQRAALAAVVELLNKNKSALCALQEELTALSIQNETVSRRSEKLVEDISGIKDAASKLAADAAVSMHNCTSVAKLAKEAALLRPGATGADDKAQYAEQNCTLAVQEVSTTNEKALAFVGVATGAKNDAVKLQGQLTELIREKKKRLEKTKGTFAEMLKNASVKPLKVENTCEAVNFSEYVTTFEQAEKIFPQLRGVDSFGVDDVKRNITALEGLVSSAEANLSRAQSNVVLSKESSKNAEKYVSEMRVFARAVFKDVMETQRRELCNAVQRLVETNQRASVVISQANDNRNNARRQRDRAKDALGVASGAAARSASADAHTSEVPGKLRETSDVVTGTLVLSRSVMRDGKKLQKENEVQVQEIHKTIASVLNNVTDRQGAVTENVCAAAMSYSVTGALKDSLDAVKTLASLGNITGALTRFDYLQGREKQVEAMLNASKERADGAERGALAALKVAKDARSTLLFFHLFRTLNNLG
;
A
#
# COMPACT_ATOMS: atom_id res chain seq x y z
N MET A 1 -27.42 -136.88 20.95
CA MET A 1 -26.16 -136.55 21.64
C MET A 1 -25.29 -135.61 20.82
N ARG A 2 -24.71 -136.08 19.71
CA ARG A 2 -23.80 -135.31 18.84
C ARG A 2 -24.29 -133.89 18.52
N LYS A 3 -25.51 -133.76 18.00
CA LYS A 3 -26.12 -132.46 17.70
C LYS A 3 -26.21 -131.51 18.91
N LYS A 4 -26.35 -132.02 20.14
CA LYS A 4 -26.45 -131.20 21.36
C LYS A 4 -25.08 -130.74 21.84
N GLU A 5 -24.06 -131.60 21.76
CA GLU A 5 -22.65 -131.23 21.99
C GLU A 5 -22.17 -130.24 20.93
N GLU A 6 -22.49 -130.48 19.66
CA GLU A 6 -22.23 -129.57 18.54
C GLU A 6 -22.84 -128.19 18.79
N ILE A 7 -24.08 -128.07 19.30
CA ILE A 7 -24.67 -126.76 19.64
C ILE A 7 -23.79 -125.98 20.63
N LEU A 8 -23.31 -126.64 21.70
CA LEU A 8 -22.43 -126.00 22.68
C LEU A 8 -21.09 -125.58 22.03
N LEU A 9 -20.43 -126.50 21.32
CA LEU A 9 -19.12 -126.25 20.67
C LEU A 9 -19.22 -125.18 19.58
N CYS A 10 -20.33 -125.14 18.83
CA CYS A 10 -20.61 -124.10 17.83
C CYS A 10 -20.77 -122.72 18.48
N ASN A 11 -21.48 -122.63 19.60
CA ASN A 11 -21.63 -121.35 20.30
C ASN A 11 -20.36 -120.93 21.04
N ALA A 12 -19.59 -121.87 21.59
CA ALA A 12 -18.29 -121.61 22.21
C ALA A 12 -17.28 -121.09 21.17
N SER A 13 -17.16 -121.76 20.01
CA SER A 13 -16.29 -121.32 18.91
C SER A 13 -16.71 -119.98 18.34
N ARG A 14 -18.01 -119.73 18.14
CA ARG A 14 -18.50 -118.39 17.75
C ARG A 14 -18.12 -117.31 18.74
N THR A 15 -18.28 -117.58 20.04
CA THR A 15 -17.93 -116.63 21.11
C THR A 15 -16.43 -116.34 21.12
N TYR A 16 -15.61 -117.38 21.01
CA TYR A 16 -14.15 -117.28 20.92
C TYR A 16 -13.71 -116.44 19.72
N ILE A 17 -14.25 -116.70 18.53
CA ILE A 17 -13.94 -115.94 17.32
C ILE A 17 -14.40 -114.49 17.44
N ASP A 18 -15.62 -114.24 17.93
CA ASP A 18 -16.15 -112.87 18.12
C ASP A 18 -15.26 -112.02 19.01
N TRP A 19 -14.80 -112.61 20.12
CA TRP A 19 -13.87 -112.00 21.03
C TRP A 19 -12.52 -111.70 20.38
N ASN A 20 -11.91 -112.71 19.75
CA ASN A 20 -10.61 -112.54 19.10
C ASN A 20 -10.64 -111.42 18.04
N VAL A 21 -11.66 -111.42 17.19
CA VAL A 21 -11.84 -110.40 16.15
C VAL A 21 -12.05 -109.01 16.77
N THR A 22 -12.96 -108.90 17.73
CA THR A 22 -13.28 -107.65 18.43
C THR A 22 -12.05 -107.01 19.06
N PHE A 23 -11.30 -107.77 19.86
CA PHE A 23 -10.17 -107.21 20.61
C PHE A 23 -8.93 -106.98 19.74
N ARG A 24 -8.71 -107.76 18.67
CA ARG A 24 -7.66 -107.48 17.68
C ARG A 24 -7.94 -106.19 16.89
N ALA A 25 -9.19 -105.96 16.50
CA ALA A 25 -9.60 -104.73 15.83
C ALA A 25 -9.36 -103.50 16.71
N LEU A 26 -9.81 -103.54 17.97
CA LEU A 26 -9.59 -102.46 18.93
C LEU A 26 -8.10 -102.21 19.20
N ARG A 27 -7.30 -103.27 19.30
CA ARG A 27 -5.84 -103.16 19.48
C ARG A 27 -5.18 -102.48 18.28
N LYS A 28 -5.57 -102.84 17.04
CA LYS A 28 -5.05 -102.22 15.82
C LYS A 28 -5.38 -100.72 15.78
N ARG A 29 -6.62 -100.34 16.12
CA ARG A 29 -7.03 -98.92 16.21
C ARG A 29 -6.23 -98.16 17.28
N ALA A 30 -6.02 -98.75 18.45
CA ALA A 30 -5.16 -98.16 19.49
C ALA A 30 -3.72 -97.94 19.01
N LEU A 31 -3.15 -98.90 18.26
CA LEU A 31 -1.81 -98.75 17.69
C LEU A 31 -1.71 -97.65 16.62
N ASN A 32 -2.79 -97.38 15.88
CA ASN A 32 -2.83 -96.24 14.97
C ASN A 32 -2.81 -94.90 15.73
N VAL A 33 -3.60 -94.79 16.81
CA VAL A 33 -3.57 -93.63 17.70
C VAL A 33 -2.20 -93.47 18.35
N ASN A 34 -1.55 -94.58 18.72
CA ASN A 34 -0.17 -94.61 19.24
C ASN A 34 0.81 -93.95 18.28
N ALA A 35 0.78 -94.36 17.01
CA ALA A 35 1.67 -93.84 15.98
C ALA A 35 1.46 -92.33 15.80
N THR A 36 0.21 -91.88 15.78
CA THR A 36 -0.12 -90.45 15.67
C THR A 36 0.35 -89.66 16.88
N ALA A 37 0.06 -90.09 18.10
CA ALA A 37 0.49 -89.39 19.31
C ALA A 37 2.04 -89.37 19.43
N THR A 38 2.71 -90.46 19.03
CA THR A 38 4.18 -90.51 18.97
C THR A 38 4.74 -89.53 17.94
N THR A 39 4.13 -89.41 16.77
CA THR A 39 4.50 -88.43 15.75
C THR A 39 4.35 -87.00 16.27
N ILE A 40 3.23 -86.68 16.93
CA ILE A 40 3.03 -85.38 17.59
C ILE A 40 4.14 -85.13 18.60
N LEU A 41 4.49 -86.14 19.42
CA LEU A 41 5.53 -86.05 20.44
C LEU A 41 6.96 -85.91 19.92
N LYS A 42 7.26 -86.40 18.72
CA LYS A 42 8.58 -86.17 18.11
C LYS A 42 8.72 -84.74 17.62
N ASN A 43 7.61 -84.15 17.19
CA ASN A 43 7.56 -82.86 16.52
C ASN A 43 6.96 -81.76 17.39
N PHE A 44 6.75 -82.02 18.69
CA PHE A 44 5.98 -81.11 19.54
C PHE A 44 6.66 -79.74 19.72
N THR A 45 7.99 -79.70 19.63
CA THR A 45 8.81 -78.47 19.70
C THR A 45 8.58 -77.55 18.51
N LEU A 46 8.01 -78.07 17.42
CA LEU A 46 7.64 -77.29 16.25
C LEU A 46 6.39 -76.44 16.49
N TYR A 47 5.71 -76.62 17.63
CA TYR A 47 4.46 -75.94 17.96
C TYR A 47 4.65 -74.94 19.12
N ARG A 48 4.06 -73.76 19.02
CA ARG A 48 4.03 -72.66 19.99
C ARG A 48 3.41 -73.09 21.32
N ASN A 49 2.41 -73.97 21.26
CA ASN A 49 1.81 -74.60 22.43
C ASN A 49 2.47 -75.96 22.75
N SER A 50 3.79 -76.08 22.53
CA SER A 50 4.58 -77.31 22.69
C SER A 50 4.28 -78.04 23.99
N ASP A 51 4.21 -77.34 25.13
CA ASP A 51 3.91 -77.97 26.43
C ASP A 51 2.51 -78.58 26.50
N ASN A 52 1.51 -77.91 25.94
CA ASN A 52 0.13 -78.41 25.91
C ASN A 52 -0.02 -79.57 24.93
N VAL A 53 0.57 -79.44 23.74
CA VAL A 53 0.56 -80.48 22.70
C VAL A 53 1.32 -81.72 23.17
N ARG A 54 2.48 -81.55 23.84
CA ARG A 54 3.25 -82.61 24.47
C ARG A 54 2.41 -83.33 25.52
N LYS A 55 1.84 -82.59 26.49
CA LYS A 55 1.00 -83.17 27.56
C LYS A 55 -0.16 -83.97 26.99
N LYS A 56 -0.84 -83.45 25.97
CA LYS A 56 -1.94 -84.16 25.29
C LYS A 56 -1.45 -85.42 24.60
N ALA A 57 -0.36 -85.36 23.85
CA ALA A 57 0.17 -86.53 23.18
C ALA A 57 0.70 -87.60 24.16
N GLU A 58 1.35 -87.21 25.25
CA GLU A 58 1.74 -88.11 26.36
C GLU A 58 0.52 -88.77 26.99
N ASP A 59 -0.52 -87.99 27.26
CA ASP A 59 -1.77 -88.46 27.83
C ASP A 59 -2.52 -89.43 26.88
N ALA A 60 -2.49 -89.17 25.57
CA ALA A 60 -3.03 -90.09 24.57
C ALA A 60 -2.23 -91.39 24.49
N LEU A 61 -0.88 -91.34 24.58
CA LEU A 61 -0.04 -92.52 24.61
C LEU A 61 -0.32 -93.39 25.83
N GLU A 62 -0.49 -92.79 27.01
CA GLU A 62 -0.75 -93.54 28.24
C GLU A 62 -2.10 -94.27 28.16
N LYS A 63 -3.13 -93.60 27.65
CA LYS A 63 -4.44 -94.21 27.40
C LYS A 63 -4.38 -95.33 26.37
N VAL A 64 -3.61 -95.14 25.28
CA VAL A 64 -3.35 -96.21 24.29
C VAL A 64 -2.70 -97.43 24.94
N LYS A 65 -1.72 -97.26 25.83
CA LYS A 65 -1.14 -98.40 26.57
C LYS A 65 -2.21 -99.13 27.36
N GLY A 66 -3.10 -98.40 28.03
CA GLY A 66 -4.27 -98.95 28.72
C GLY A 66 -5.15 -99.79 27.78
N ALA A 67 -5.51 -99.26 26.62
CA ALA A 67 -6.30 -99.98 25.62
C ALA A 67 -5.59 -101.24 25.08
N VAL A 68 -4.29 -101.16 24.76
CA VAL A 68 -3.50 -102.30 24.29
C VAL A 68 -3.36 -103.37 25.38
N SER A 69 -3.17 -102.97 26.64
CA SER A 69 -3.11 -103.89 27.78
C SER A 69 -4.43 -104.63 27.97
N ASN A 70 -5.56 -103.91 28.00
CA ASN A 70 -6.89 -104.48 28.18
C ASN A 70 -7.29 -105.42 27.02
N THR A 71 -7.01 -105.03 25.77
CA THR A 71 -7.25 -105.91 24.61
C THR A 71 -6.38 -107.17 24.67
N THR A 72 -5.13 -107.07 25.11
CA THR A 72 -4.23 -108.22 25.27
C THR A 72 -4.73 -109.17 26.36
N ALA A 73 -5.15 -108.63 27.51
CA ALA A 73 -5.76 -109.42 28.57
C ALA A 73 -7.03 -110.15 28.10
N ALA A 74 -7.87 -109.48 27.31
CA ALA A 74 -9.06 -110.11 26.71
C ALA A 74 -8.72 -111.26 25.75
N LEU A 75 -7.68 -111.11 24.91
CA LEU A 75 -7.25 -112.19 24.01
C LEU A 75 -6.76 -113.41 24.80
N VAL A 76 -6.00 -113.20 25.88
CA VAL A 76 -5.58 -114.28 26.79
C VAL A 76 -6.77 -114.98 27.45
N VAL A 77 -7.79 -114.22 27.87
CA VAL A 77 -9.03 -114.78 28.43
C VAL A 77 -9.81 -115.59 27.39
N ALA A 78 -9.87 -115.14 26.13
CA ALA A 78 -10.52 -115.87 25.05
C ALA A 78 -9.82 -117.22 24.78
N ASP A 79 -8.49 -117.20 24.68
CA ASP A 79 -7.68 -118.41 24.45
C ASP A 79 -7.83 -119.38 25.63
N SER A 80 -7.75 -118.88 26.87
CA SER A 80 -7.96 -119.68 28.09
C SER A 80 -9.36 -120.29 28.16
N PHE A 81 -10.39 -119.53 27.78
CA PHE A 81 -11.76 -120.02 27.72
C PHE A 81 -11.86 -121.22 26.77
N MET A 82 -11.31 -121.11 25.57
CA MET A 82 -11.46 -122.14 24.55
C MET A 82 -10.62 -123.39 24.84
N ASN A 83 -9.37 -123.21 25.29
CA ASN A 83 -8.51 -124.30 25.75
C ASN A 83 -9.14 -125.03 26.95
N GLY A 84 -9.81 -124.29 27.84
CA GLY A 84 -10.54 -124.88 28.94
C GLY A 84 -11.72 -125.75 28.48
N ILE A 85 -12.50 -125.30 27.49
CA ILE A 85 -13.60 -126.10 26.93
C ILE A 85 -13.05 -127.38 26.28
N GLU A 86 -11.89 -127.33 25.61
CA GLU A 86 -11.19 -128.53 25.11
C GLU A 86 -10.88 -129.50 26.23
N LEU A 87 -10.23 -129.00 27.28
CA LEU A 87 -9.79 -129.79 28.41
C LEU A 87 -10.97 -130.48 29.09
N ASP A 88 -12.10 -129.80 29.25
CA ASP A 88 -13.29 -130.38 29.89
C ASP A 88 -13.91 -131.50 29.03
N PHE A 89 -14.00 -131.32 27.72
CA PHE A 89 -14.47 -132.36 26.79
C PHE A 89 -13.53 -133.56 26.76
N PHE A 90 -12.22 -133.31 26.78
CA PHE A 90 -11.22 -134.37 26.82
C PHE A 90 -11.29 -135.14 28.15
N ASN A 91 -11.39 -134.45 29.28
CA ASN A 91 -11.54 -135.07 30.59
C ASN A 91 -12.83 -135.91 30.69
N ALA A 92 -13.95 -135.41 30.14
CA ALA A 92 -15.19 -136.19 30.09
C ALA A 92 -15.02 -137.47 29.28
N PHE A 93 -14.25 -137.42 28.19
CA PHE A 93 -13.93 -138.59 27.39
C PHE A 93 -13.01 -139.58 28.10
N GLU A 94 -11.92 -139.11 28.70
CA GLU A 94 -10.96 -139.95 29.42
C GLU A 94 -11.61 -140.66 30.61
N ALA A 95 -12.57 -140.02 31.27
CA ALA A 95 -13.37 -140.62 32.34
C ALA A 95 -13.99 -141.99 32.01
N ILE A 96 -14.36 -142.25 30.76
CA ILE A 96 -15.04 -143.49 30.35
C ILE A 96 -14.10 -144.49 29.65
N LYS A 97 -12.79 -144.22 29.64
CA LYS A 97 -11.83 -144.94 28.78
C LYS A 97 -11.80 -146.45 28.97
N GLY A 98 -12.07 -146.95 30.19
CA GLY A 98 -12.06 -148.38 30.53
C GLY A 98 -13.34 -149.14 30.15
N SER A 99 -14.43 -148.45 29.83
CA SER A 99 -15.69 -149.10 29.41
C SER A 99 -16.51 -148.19 28.48
N PRO A 100 -15.94 -147.70 27.36
CA PRO A 100 -16.58 -146.71 26.50
C PRO A 100 -17.90 -147.22 25.90
N GLN A 101 -18.04 -148.54 25.73
CA GLN A 101 -19.26 -149.18 25.22
C GLN A 101 -20.50 -148.96 26.12
N ASN A 102 -20.31 -148.67 27.41
CA ASN A 102 -21.40 -148.44 28.37
C ASN A 102 -21.95 -147.01 28.32
N TYR A 103 -21.28 -146.11 27.60
CA TYR A 103 -21.61 -144.70 27.55
C TYR A 103 -22.00 -144.25 26.15
N ILE A 104 -22.82 -143.21 26.08
CA ILE A 104 -23.10 -142.48 24.86
C ILE A 104 -22.30 -141.19 24.91
N PHE A 105 -21.38 -141.05 23.97
CA PHE A 105 -20.72 -139.81 23.62
C PHE A 105 -21.10 -139.48 22.18
N GLY A 106 -21.50 -138.23 21.89
CA GLY A 106 -21.98 -137.89 20.55
C GLY A 106 -20.87 -137.87 19.50
N HIS A 107 -19.63 -137.69 19.92
CA HIS A 107 -18.47 -137.68 19.04
C HIS A 107 -17.78 -139.05 19.01
N SER A 108 -17.39 -139.48 17.81
CA SER A 108 -16.70 -140.75 17.58
C SER A 108 -15.24 -140.68 18.03
N ASN A 109 -14.66 -141.81 18.40
CA ASN A 109 -13.24 -141.89 18.77
C ASN A 109 -12.55 -142.85 17.82
N MET A 110 -11.43 -142.42 17.26
CA MET A 110 -10.57 -143.26 16.43
C MET A 110 -9.38 -143.71 17.27
N HIS A 111 -9.07 -145.00 17.22
CA HIS A 111 -7.74 -145.46 17.60
C HIS A 111 -6.87 -145.23 16.37
N ASP A 112 -5.98 -144.25 16.44
CA ASP A 112 -5.01 -144.05 15.38
C ASP A 112 -3.95 -145.16 15.51
N GLU A 113 -4.03 -146.16 14.64
CA GLU A 113 -3.12 -147.30 14.64
C GLU A 113 -1.65 -146.89 14.45
N LYS A 114 -1.37 -145.73 13.85
CA LYS A 114 0.00 -145.22 13.65
C LYS A 114 0.59 -144.60 14.91
N SER A 115 -0.19 -143.77 15.62
CA SER A 115 0.27 -143.15 16.88
C SER A 115 0.01 -144.01 18.11
N LYS A 116 -0.77 -145.10 17.97
CA LYS A 116 -1.34 -145.90 19.06
C LYS A 116 -2.17 -145.09 20.05
N ARG A 117 -2.58 -143.86 19.69
CA ARG A 117 -3.36 -142.97 20.56
C ARG A 117 -4.84 -143.06 20.27
N ARG A 118 -5.65 -142.78 21.30
CA ARG A 118 -7.08 -142.51 21.13
C ARG A 118 -7.23 -141.04 20.80
N ILE A 119 -7.77 -140.74 19.61
CA ILE A 119 -8.08 -139.38 19.19
C ILE A 119 -9.59 -139.21 19.28
N SER A 120 -10.03 -138.19 20.01
CA SER A 120 -11.43 -137.79 20.01
C SER A 120 -11.71 -136.97 18.75
N GLU A 121 -12.83 -137.22 18.07
CA GLU A 121 -13.31 -136.34 16.98
C GLU A 121 -13.45 -134.87 17.44
N VAL A 122 -13.62 -134.65 18.74
CA VAL A 122 -13.62 -133.32 19.36
C VAL A 122 -12.23 -132.67 19.33
N GLN A 123 -11.14 -133.41 19.37
CA GLN A 123 -9.79 -132.84 19.30
C GLN A 123 -9.53 -132.15 17.95
N THR A 124 -10.00 -132.77 16.85
CA THR A 124 -9.92 -132.16 15.49
C THR A 124 -10.69 -130.84 15.39
N PHE A 125 -11.72 -130.65 16.23
CA PHE A 125 -12.39 -129.35 16.33
C PHE A 125 -11.46 -128.27 16.91
N PHE A 126 -10.74 -128.58 17.98
CA PHE A 126 -9.86 -127.63 18.64
C PHE A 126 -8.56 -127.38 17.84
N ASP A 127 -8.05 -128.39 17.14
CA ASP A 127 -6.90 -128.27 16.23
C ASP A 127 -7.16 -127.26 15.09
N ASP A 128 -8.42 -127.17 14.60
CA ASP A 128 -8.83 -126.18 13.60
C ASP A 128 -10.20 -125.55 13.89
N ILE A 129 -10.22 -124.75 14.95
CA ILE A 129 -11.42 -124.06 15.42
C ILE A 129 -12.03 -123.12 14.36
N LYS A 130 -11.22 -122.58 13.46
CA LYS A 130 -11.67 -121.68 12.38
C LYS A 130 -12.47 -122.44 11.33
N ILE A 131 -11.99 -123.62 10.92
CA ILE A 131 -12.74 -124.49 10.02
C ILE A 131 -14.05 -124.94 10.68
N PHE A 132 -14.01 -125.31 11.96
CA PHE A 132 -15.23 -125.75 12.65
C PHE A 132 -16.27 -124.65 12.82
N PHE A 133 -15.86 -123.43 13.21
CA PHE A 133 -16.74 -122.26 13.26
C PHE A 133 -17.49 -122.09 11.92
N SER A 134 -16.78 -122.24 10.80
CA SER A 134 -17.37 -122.15 9.47
C SER A 134 -18.39 -123.27 9.19
N ARG A 135 -18.13 -124.51 9.67
CA ARG A 135 -19.05 -125.66 9.53
C ARG A 135 -20.34 -125.51 10.36
N CYS A 136 -20.20 -125.03 11.60
CA CYS A 136 -21.30 -124.79 12.53
C CYS A 136 -22.36 -123.82 12.01
N ASN A 137 -21.94 -122.90 11.15
CA ASN A 137 -22.81 -121.87 10.61
C ASN A 137 -23.62 -122.35 9.40
N ALA A 138 -23.08 -123.29 8.62
CA ALA A 138 -23.74 -123.87 7.46
C ALA A 138 -24.99 -124.73 7.82
N THR A 139 -25.11 -125.15 9.07
CA THR A 139 -26.17 -126.07 9.55
C THR A 139 -27.40 -125.38 10.16
N ASN A 140 -27.38 -124.05 10.35
CA ASN A 140 -28.43 -123.29 11.04
C ASN A 140 -29.22 -122.31 10.13
N ASN A 141 -29.63 -122.73 8.93
CA ASN A 141 -30.58 -122.02 8.04
C ASN A 141 -30.39 -120.48 7.87
N GLY A 142 -29.14 -119.99 7.81
CA GLY A 142 -28.82 -118.58 7.58
C GLY A 142 -27.55 -118.40 6.73
N LYS A 143 -27.37 -117.19 6.15
CA LYS A 143 -26.17 -116.83 5.36
C LYS A 143 -24.90 -117.18 6.13
N ALA A 144 -23.99 -117.94 5.52
CA ALA A 144 -22.72 -118.32 6.10
C ALA A 144 -21.90 -117.06 6.47
N GLU A 145 -21.84 -116.72 7.76
CA GLU A 145 -20.88 -115.74 8.30
C GLU A 145 -19.51 -116.44 8.31
N THR A 146 -18.58 -115.95 7.48
CA THR A 146 -17.17 -116.38 7.46
C THR A 146 -16.35 -115.56 8.45
N LEU A 147 -15.18 -116.07 8.86
CA LEU A 147 -14.22 -115.30 9.68
C LEU A 147 -13.92 -113.93 9.05
N GLU A 148 -13.66 -113.90 7.74
CA GLU A 148 -13.38 -112.67 6.99
C GLU A 148 -14.58 -111.70 7.00
N SER A 149 -15.81 -112.21 6.89
CA SER A 149 -17.01 -111.35 6.93
C SER A 149 -17.23 -110.74 8.31
N MET A 150 -16.88 -111.47 9.37
CA MET A 150 -16.98 -111.04 10.75
C MET A 150 -15.87 -110.06 11.11
N GLU A 151 -14.64 -110.34 10.68
CA GLU A 151 -13.50 -109.42 10.73
C GLU A 151 -13.84 -108.12 10.01
N LYS A 152 -14.33 -108.20 8.77
CA LYS A 152 -14.75 -107.03 8.01
C LYS A 152 -15.86 -106.26 8.71
N ALA A 153 -16.92 -106.91 9.20
CA ALA A 153 -18.02 -106.23 9.87
C ALA A 153 -17.57 -105.52 11.16
N VAL A 154 -16.66 -106.13 11.94
CA VAL A 154 -16.07 -105.50 13.12
C VAL A 154 -15.15 -104.36 12.71
N MET A 155 -14.26 -104.59 11.76
CA MET A 155 -13.32 -103.58 11.27
C MET A 155 -14.06 -102.40 10.61
N ASP A 156 -15.17 -102.59 9.91
CA ASP A 156 -15.94 -101.49 9.31
C ASP A 156 -16.55 -100.58 10.40
N VAL A 157 -16.96 -101.15 11.53
CA VAL A 157 -17.48 -100.35 12.67
C VAL A 157 -16.34 -99.78 13.51
N VAL A 158 -15.25 -100.53 13.67
CA VAL A 158 -14.08 -100.12 14.44
C VAL A 158 -13.17 -99.19 13.64
N ASP A 159 -13.17 -99.15 12.31
CA ASP A 159 -12.36 -98.21 11.52
C ASP A 159 -13.17 -96.96 11.14
N GLN A 160 -14.51 -97.02 11.17
CA GLN A 160 -15.33 -95.82 10.94
C GLN A 160 -15.58 -95.05 12.24
N ALA A 161 -15.75 -93.73 12.13
CA ALA A 161 -16.10 -92.82 13.22
C ALA A 161 -17.53 -92.99 13.75
N VAL A 162 -18.10 -94.20 13.68
CA VAL A 162 -19.44 -94.52 14.18
C VAL A 162 -19.39 -94.64 15.70
N ASN A 163 -20.49 -94.28 16.35
CA ASN A 163 -20.70 -94.25 17.79
C ASN A 163 -20.32 -95.59 18.47
N LEU A 164 -19.05 -95.75 18.84
CA LEU A 164 -18.51 -96.93 19.53
C LEU A 164 -19.29 -97.26 20.81
N SER A 165 -19.94 -96.26 21.43
CA SER A 165 -20.80 -96.46 22.61
C SER A 165 -22.08 -97.25 22.27
N SER A 166 -22.70 -97.03 21.11
CA SER A 166 -23.86 -97.82 20.69
C SER A 166 -23.45 -99.25 20.30
N TRP A 167 -22.31 -99.41 19.62
CA TRP A 167 -21.75 -100.71 19.28
C TRP A 167 -21.38 -101.53 20.53
N LYS A 168 -20.73 -100.91 21.51
CA LYS A 168 -20.43 -101.48 22.83
C LYS A 168 -21.67 -102.08 23.49
N LYS A 169 -22.76 -101.29 23.59
CA LYS A 169 -24.02 -101.73 24.21
C LYS A 169 -24.59 -102.96 23.50
N ARG A 170 -24.48 -103.02 22.17
CA ARG A 170 -24.91 -104.17 21.36
C ARG A 170 -24.10 -105.43 21.67
N ARG A 171 -22.77 -105.33 21.68
CA ARG A 171 -21.86 -106.46 21.98
C ARG A 171 -22.05 -107.01 23.38
N VAL A 172 -22.14 -106.14 24.39
CA VAL A 172 -22.42 -106.54 25.77
C VAL A 172 -23.75 -107.30 25.88
N LYS A 173 -24.79 -106.86 25.17
CA LYS A 173 -26.09 -107.54 25.14
C LYS A 173 -26.00 -108.93 24.49
N GLU A 174 -25.24 -109.06 23.40
CA GLU A 174 -25.03 -110.33 22.70
C GLU A 174 -24.28 -111.34 23.58
N TRP A 175 -23.19 -110.94 24.24
CA TRP A 175 -22.42 -111.84 25.11
C TRP A 175 -23.19 -112.26 26.36
N ASN A 176 -23.94 -111.34 26.98
CA ASN A 176 -24.85 -111.71 28.08
C ASN A 176 -25.97 -112.66 27.64
N LYS A 177 -26.47 -112.51 26.41
CA LYS A 177 -27.44 -113.45 25.84
C LYS A 177 -26.83 -114.85 25.71
N THR A 178 -25.60 -114.95 25.22
CA THR A 178 -24.86 -116.22 25.17
C THR A 178 -24.76 -116.84 26.56
N LEU A 179 -24.32 -116.09 27.57
CA LEU A 179 -24.20 -116.58 28.94
C LEU A 179 -25.53 -117.13 29.49
N ASN A 180 -26.65 -116.44 29.23
CA ASN A 180 -27.97 -116.87 29.67
C ASN A 180 -28.46 -118.15 28.98
N GLN A 181 -27.95 -118.47 27.79
CA GLN A 181 -28.33 -119.68 27.04
C GLN A 181 -27.51 -120.92 27.45
N VAL A 182 -26.34 -120.73 28.07
CA VAL A 182 -25.43 -121.83 28.45
C VAL A 182 -26.13 -122.86 29.33
N GLU A 183 -26.96 -122.44 30.29
CA GLU A 183 -27.68 -123.39 31.14
C GLU A 183 -28.63 -124.28 30.36
N SER A 184 -29.30 -123.73 29.34
CA SER A 184 -30.19 -124.50 28.45
C SER A 184 -29.39 -125.46 27.57
N TRP A 185 -28.27 -125.03 26.99
CA TRP A 185 -27.41 -125.92 26.18
C TRP A 185 -26.87 -127.09 26.99
N LEU A 186 -26.41 -126.81 28.20
CA LEU A 186 -25.92 -127.82 29.13
C LEU A 186 -27.03 -128.75 29.60
N HIS A 187 -28.22 -128.24 29.92
CA HIS A 187 -29.37 -129.05 30.29
C HIS A 187 -29.76 -130.03 29.16
N ASP A 188 -29.83 -129.53 27.92
CA ASP A 188 -30.11 -130.34 26.73
C ASP A 188 -29.04 -131.42 26.48
N MET A 189 -27.77 -131.08 26.71
CA MET A 189 -26.66 -132.01 26.57
C MET A 189 -26.71 -133.11 27.64
N LYS A 190 -27.01 -132.77 28.89
CA LYS A 190 -27.06 -133.72 30.02
C LYS A 190 -28.28 -134.64 29.99
N ASN A 191 -29.45 -134.13 29.61
CA ASN A 191 -30.71 -134.88 29.66
C ASN A 191 -30.98 -135.74 28.41
N TYR A 192 -30.04 -135.81 27.47
CA TYR A 192 -30.19 -136.68 26.32
C TYR A 192 -30.19 -138.16 26.75
N THR A 193 -31.31 -138.84 26.53
CA THR A 193 -31.44 -140.30 26.61
C THR A 193 -31.42 -140.87 25.19
N GLY A 194 -30.35 -141.57 24.81
CA GLY A 194 -30.32 -142.26 23.51
C GLY A 194 -31.30 -143.44 23.46
N GLN A 195 -31.50 -144.04 22.28
CA GLN A 195 -32.33 -145.24 22.09
C GLN A 195 -31.72 -146.54 22.70
N SER A 196 -30.63 -146.44 23.45
CA SER A 196 -29.85 -147.59 23.98
C SER A 196 -29.75 -147.52 25.51
N SER A 197 -29.55 -148.66 26.19
CA SER A 197 -29.32 -148.79 27.65
C SER A 197 -28.02 -148.15 28.17
N LYS A 198 -27.32 -147.37 27.36
CA LYS A 198 -26.04 -146.72 27.66
C LYS A 198 -26.25 -145.39 28.41
N THR A 199 -25.32 -145.06 29.30
CA THR A 199 -25.36 -143.82 30.10
C THR A 199 -24.81 -142.64 29.31
N ASN A 200 -25.48 -141.49 29.33
CA ASN A 200 -24.93 -140.26 28.75
C ASN A 200 -23.65 -139.84 29.49
N ILE A 201 -22.56 -139.57 28.76
CA ILE A 201 -21.27 -139.19 29.35
C ILE A 201 -21.36 -137.99 30.31
N TRP A 202 -22.25 -137.03 30.07
CA TRP A 202 -22.38 -135.84 30.93
C TRP A 202 -23.26 -136.08 32.17
N ASN A 203 -23.93 -137.24 32.25
CA ASN A 203 -24.50 -137.74 33.50
C ASN A 203 -23.48 -138.52 34.33
N TYR A 204 -22.39 -138.98 33.71
CA TYR A 204 -21.31 -139.63 34.43
C TYR A 204 -20.52 -138.60 35.23
N SER A 205 -20.85 -138.49 36.51
CA SER A 205 -20.32 -137.47 37.41
C SER A 205 -19.00 -137.91 38.00
N VAL A 206 -17.93 -137.77 37.22
CA VAL A 206 -16.56 -137.95 37.71
C VAL A 206 -15.77 -136.66 37.67
N THR A 207 -15.00 -136.46 38.73
CA THR A 207 -14.08 -135.33 38.89
C THR A 207 -12.74 -135.69 38.25
N ILE A 208 -11.94 -134.67 37.94
CA ILE A 208 -10.59 -134.88 37.42
C ILE A 208 -9.75 -135.78 38.32
N TRP A 209 -9.86 -135.60 39.64
CA TRP A 209 -9.23 -136.46 40.63
C TRP A 209 -9.58 -137.94 40.46
N ASN A 210 -10.86 -138.25 40.27
CA ASN A 210 -11.29 -139.63 40.07
C ASN A 210 -10.69 -140.23 38.79
N ILE A 211 -10.58 -139.42 37.73
CA ILE A 211 -9.95 -139.84 36.47
C ILE A 211 -8.46 -140.11 36.70
N THR A 212 -7.72 -139.13 37.23
CA THR A 212 -6.28 -139.25 37.49
C THR A 212 -5.95 -140.40 38.43
N ARG A 213 -6.73 -140.58 39.50
CA ARG A 213 -6.56 -141.70 40.44
C ARG A 213 -6.79 -143.05 39.77
N THR A 214 -7.80 -143.15 38.91
CA THR A 214 -8.10 -144.38 38.17
C THR A 214 -6.99 -144.70 37.17
N ASP A 215 -6.48 -143.69 36.46
CA ASP A 215 -5.35 -143.84 35.54
C ASP A 215 -4.09 -144.28 36.27
N CYS A 216 -3.77 -143.64 37.38
CA CYS A 216 -2.63 -144.03 38.20
C CYS A 216 -2.76 -145.44 38.77
N GLY A 217 -3.97 -145.85 39.16
CA GLY A 217 -4.24 -147.24 39.54
C GLY A 217 -4.06 -148.23 38.39
N THR A 218 -4.36 -147.82 37.16
CA THR A 218 -4.17 -148.64 35.94
C THR A 218 -2.69 -148.77 35.57
N ILE A 219 -1.95 -147.65 35.63
CA ILE A 219 -0.50 -147.58 35.40
C ILE A 219 0.28 -148.45 36.40
N GLU A 220 -0.08 -148.38 37.69
CA GLU A 220 0.60 -149.15 38.73
C GLU A 220 0.42 -150.66 38.52
N LYS A 221 -0.82 -151.12 38.33
CA LYS A 221 -1.15 -152.56 38.29
C LYS A 221 -0.34 -153.30 37.22
N GLY A 222 -0.02 -152.66 36.10
CA GLY A 222 0.69 -153.30 35.00
C GLY A 222 -0.11 -154.47 34.39
N ASN A 223 0.26 -154.90 33.20
CA ASN A 223 -0.57 -155.78 32.38
C ASN A 223 -0.76 -157.19 32.99
N THR A 224 -1.99 -157.60 33.30
CA THR A 224 -2.35 -159.02 33.54
C THR A 224 -3.41 -159.49 32.53
N GLY A 225 -2.97 -159.86 31.32
CA GLY A 225 -3.65 -160.79 30.42
C GLY A 225 -4.96 -160.36 29.73
N ALA A 226 -4.87 -159.57 28.65
CA ALA A 226 -5.65 -159.64 27.39
C ALA A 226 -5.18 -158.50 26.47
N ASP A 227 -5.24 -158.65 25.14
CA ASP A 227 -4.77 -157.63 24.18
C ASP A 227 -5.49 -156.25 24.32
N SER A 228 -6.63 -156.22 25.03
CA SER A 228 -7.36 -155.01 25.40
C SER A 228 -6.79 -154.26 26.61
N SER A 229 -6.05 -154.91 27.53
CA SER A 229 -5.52 -154.27 28.76
C SER A 229 -4.24 -153.48 28.52
N VAL A 230 -3.40 -153.86 27.54
CA VAL A 230 -2.19 -153.10 27.16
C VAL A 230 -2.57 -151.70 26.65
N LYS A 231 -3.58 -151.63 25.79
CA LYS A 231 -4.07 -150.37 25.21
C LYS A 231 -4.66 -149.42 26.27
N LEU A 232 -5.21 -149.95 27.36
CA LEU A 232 -5.75 -149.15 28.46
C LEU A 232 -4.64 -148.53 29.33
N VAL A 233 -3.58 -149.28 29.60
CA VAL A 233 -2.42 -148.79 30.36
C VAL A 233 -1.70 -147.68 29.59
N GLU A 234 -1.50 -147.84 28.28
CA GLU A 234 -0.91 -146.80 27.44
C GLU A 234 -1.76 -145.51 27.41
N ALA A 235 -3.09 -145.64 27.29
CA ALA A 235 -4.00 -144.49 27.35
C ALA A 235 -3.97 -143.78 28.73
N ALA A 236 -3.82 -144.54 29.83
CA ALA A 236 -3.65 -143.96 31.15
C ALA A 236 -2.33 -143.18 31.27
N TYR A 237 -1.22 -143.70 30.75
CA TYR A 237 0.06 -142.98 30.68
C TYR A 237 -0.08 -141.69 29.86
N ASP A 238 -0.69 -141.75 28.68
CA ASP A 238 -0.87 -140.58 27.82
C ASP A 238 -1.71 -139.49 28.50
N ASN A 239 -2.77 -139.87 29.23
CA ASN A 239 -3.59 -138.90 29.95
C ASN A 239 -2.84 -138.25 31.13
N VAL A 240 -2.07 -139.03 31.91
CA VAL A 240 -1.23 -138.48 32.99
C VAL A 240 -0.14 -137.57 32.42
N ILE A 241 0.50 -137.96 31.31
CA ILE A 241 1.47 -137.12 30.58
C ILE A 241 0.83 -135.83 30.08
N ARG A 242 -0.43 -135.87 29.64
CA ARG A 242 -1.16 -134.66 29.25
C ARG A 242 -1.33 -133.73 30.45
N HIS A 243 -1.80 -134.22 31.60
CA HIS A 243 -1.91 -133.38 32.80
C HIS A 243 -0.55 -132.81 33.24
N LEU A 244 0.53 -133.58 33.12
CA LEU A 244 1.90 -133.07 33.35
C LEU A 244 2.25 -131.95 32.37
N ARG A 245 1.97 -132.12 31.07
CA ARG A 245 2.19 -131.06 30.07
C ARG A 245 1.34 -129.83 30.33
N ASP A 246 0.09 -130.02 30.76
CA ASP A 246 -0.83 -128.94 31.09
C ASP A 246 -0.31 -128.12 32.29
N ILE A 247 0.28 -128.78 33.30
CA ILE A 247 0.95 -128.09 34.42
C ILE A 247 2.26 -127.43 34.01
N ALA A 248 3.05 -128.07 33.14
CA ALA A 248 4.30 -127.53 32.63
C ALA A 248 4.08 -126.29 31.75
N ASN A 249 2.95 -126.26 31.04
CA ASN A 249 2.55 -125.15 30.22
C ASN A 249 1.90 -124.08 31.11
N GLU A 250 2.74 -123.26 31.74
CA GLU A 250 2.35 -122.16 32.65
C GLU A 250 1.45 -121.08 32.01
N SER A 251 1.12 -121.22 30.72
CA SER A 251 0.18 -120.36 30.01
C SER A 251 -1.29 -120.57 30.39
N PHE A 252 -1.63 -121.63 31.13
CA PHE A 252 -2.97 -121.83 31.69
C PHE A 252 -2.95 -122.59 33.03
N ILE A 253 -4.01 -122.41 33.83
CA ILE A 253 -4.24 -123.17 35.06
C ILE A 253 -4.66 -124.59 34.67
N SER A 254 -3.84 -125.60 35.01
CA SER A 254 -4.17 -126.99 34.69
C SER A 254 -5.49 -127.42 35.34
N SER A 255 -6.20 -128.41 34.78
CA SER A 255 -7.42 -128.94 35.41
C SER A 255 -7.19 -129.44 36.85
N VAL A 256 -5.99 -129.93 37.17
CA VAL A 256 -5.62 -130.36 38.52
C VAL A 256 -5.54 -129.15 39.47
N GLU A 257 -4.90 -128.07 39.02
CA GLU A 257 -4.75 -126.80 39.76
C GLU A 257 -6.08 -126.06 39.92
N GLU A 258 -6.87 -125.97 38.84
CA GLU A 258 -8.19 -125.31 38.81
C GLU A 258 -9.18 -126.02 39.74
N ASN A 259 -9.04 -127.35 39.92
CA ASN A 259 -9.84 -128.11 40.86
C ASN A 259 -9.40 -127.99 42.32
N GLY A 260 -8.25 -127.37 42.59
CA GLY A 260 -7.65 -127.29 43.92
C GLY A 260 -7.14 -128.64 44.43
N CYS A 261 -6.70 -129.53 43.53
CA CYS A 261 -6.05 -130.80 43.88
C CYS A 261 -4.56 -130.57 44.20
N ASN A 262 -4.27 -129.83 45.27
CA ASN A 262 -2.92 -129.29 45.54
C ASN A 262 -1.85 -130.36 45.72
N GLU A 263 -2.19 -131.52 46.32
CA GLU A 263 -1.21 -132.59 46.50
C GLU A 263 -0.88 -133.26 45.17
N THR A 264 -1.91 -133.58 44.37
CA THR A 264 -1.74 -134.12 43.02
C THR A 264 -0.94 -133.17 42.14
N TYR A 265 -1.25 -131.87 42.18
CA TYR A 265 -0.50 -130.83 41.48
C TYR A 265 0.97 -130.80 41.91
N SER A 266 1.25 -130.81 43.22
CA SER A 266 2.60 -130.81 43.75
C SER A 266 3.39 -132.04 43.29
N HIS A 267 2.78 -133.22 43.28
CA HIS A 267 3.43 -134.45 42.81
C HIS A 267 3.73 -134.39 41.31
N PHE A 268 2.80 -133.87 40.50
CA PHE A 268 3.02 -133.65 39.07
C PHE A 268 4.16 -132.64 38.84
N ARG A 269 4.20 -131.54 39.61
CA ARG A 269 5.31 -130.57 39.59
C ARG A 269 6.67 -131.18 39.96
N THR A 270 6.74 -132.13 40.90
CA THR A 270 8.00 -132.81 41.25
C THR A 270 8.57 -133.59 40.06
N ILE A 271 7.74 -134.37 39.35
CA ILE A 271 8.19 -135.04 38.12
C ILE A 271 8.65 -134.03 37.08
N LEU A 272 7.93 -132.92 36.90
CA LEU A 272 8.33 -131.89 35.94
C LEU A 272 9.70 -131.28 36.28
N ALA A 273 9.98 -131.00 37.56
CA ALA A 273 11.28 -130.49 38.00
C ALA A 273 12.43 -131.45 37.67
N GLU A 274 12.20 -132.77 37.71
CA GLU A 274 13.18 -133.80 37.39
C GLU A 274 13.29 -134.06 35.87
N SER A 275 12.18 -133.97 35.12
CA SER A 275 12.10 -134.30 33.68
C SER A 275 12.39 -133.13 32.72
N LEU A 276 12.46 -131.88 33.21
CA LEU A 276 12.71 -130.69 32.38
C LEU A 276 14.05 -130.71 31.60
N TYR A 277 14.95 -131.66 31.89
CA TYR A 277 16.22 -131.86 31.19
C TYR A 277 16.20 -132.88 30.03
N ASN A 278 15.22 -133.78 29.95
CA ASN A 278 15.11 -134.78 28.86
C ASN A 278 13.66 -134.90 28.40
N LYS A 279 13.35 -134.49 27.15
CA LYS A 279 12.00 -134.39 26.53
C LYS A 279 11.17 -135.69 26.43
N THR A 280 11.50 -136.72 27.20
CA THR A 280 10.79 -138.00 27.31
C THR A 280 10.56 -138.32 28.77
N TYR A 281 9.30 -138.28 29.21
CA TYR A 281 8.91 -138.69 30.57
C TYR A 281 9.23 -140.18 30.77
N ASP A 282 9.97 -140.54 31.81
CA ASP A 282 10.22 -141.94 32.14
C ASP A 282 8.91 -142.58 32.65
N LYS A 283 8.48 -143.67 32.00
CA LYS A 283 7.30 -144.44 32.43
C LYS A 283 7.49 -144.98 33.85
N ASN A 284 8.71 -145.29 34.28
CA ASN A 284 8.98 -145.76 35.64
C ASN A 284 8.75 -144.65 36.68
N GLU A 285 9.20 -143.42 36.42
CA GLU A 285 8.96 -142.26 37.29
C GLU A 285 7.45 -141.97 37.41
N ILE A 286 6.74 -141.96 36.27
CA ILE A 286 5.28 -141.81 36.26
C ILE A 286 4.61 -142.92 37.07
N LYS A 287 5.08 -144.17 36.95
CA LYS A 287 4.55 -145.30 37.72
C LYS A 287 4.75 -145.13 39.23
N GLU A 288 5.92 -144.67 39.67
CA GLU A 288 6.20 -144.39 41.08
C GLU A 288 5.38 -143.22 41.62
N MET A 289 5.22 -142.14 40.86
CA MET A 289 4.29 -141.07 41.20
C MET A 289 2.85 -141.57 41.30
N CYS A 290 2.42 -142.42 40.37
CA CYS A 290 1.08 -142.99 40.39
C CYS A 290 0.82 -143.92 41.58
N LYS A 291 1.84 -144.64 42.09
CA LYS A 291 1.75 -145.35 43.37
C LYS A 291 1.47 -144.41 44.54
N LYS A 292 2.16 -143.26 44.59
CA LYS A 292 1.95 -142.23 45.62
C LYS A 292 0.54 -141.65 45.56
N ILE A 293 0.05 -141.37 44.35
CA ILE A 293 -1.29 -140.80 44.11
C ILE A 293 -2.41 -141.80 44.45
N LYS A 294 -2.30 -143.07 44.04
CA LYS A 294 -3.36 -144.07 44.25
C LYS A 294 -3.61 -144.41 45.72
N ASN A 295 -2.52 -144.58 46.48
CA ASN A 295 -2.56 -145.08 47.85
C ASN A 295 -2.99 -144.03 48.88
N LYS A 296 -3.17 -142.77 48.45
CA LYS A 296 -3.71 -141.70 49.29
C LYS A 296 -5.22 -141.58 49.13
N LYS A 297 -5.89 -141.27 50.23
CA LYS A 297 -7.18 -140.57 50.21
C LYS A 297 -6.84 -139.08 50.15
N GLU A 298 -6.73 -138.48 48.96
CA GLU A 298 -6.81 -137.02 48.88
C GLU A 298 -8.25 -136.68 49.31
N GLU A 299 -8.40 -136.06 50.48
CA GLU A 299 -9.70 -135.58 51.00
C GLU A 299 -10.17 -134.42 50.11
N SER A 300 -10.76 -134.77 48.96
CA SER A 300 -11.46 -133.90 48.00
C SER A 300 -10.71 -132.64 47.55
N CYS A 301 -10.35 -132.59 46.27
CA CYS A 301 -9.97 -131.32 45.63
C CYS A 301 -11.00 -130.22 45.93
N ALA A 302 -10.53 -129.00 46.23
CA ALA A 302 -11.33 -127.94 46.83
C ALA A 302 -12.64 -127.61 46.07
N SER A 303 -12.67 -127.72 44.74
CA SER A 303 -13.89 -127.47 43.97
C SER A 303 -14.61 -128.73 43.48
N ALA A 304 -13.91 -129.89 43.44
CA ALA A 304 -14.42 -131.20 43.02
C ALA A 304 -15.43 -131.15 41.84
N LYS A 305 -15.20 -130.26 40.86
CA LYS A 305 -16.15 -130.02 39.76
C LYS A 305 -15.98 -131.11 38.69
N THR A 306 -17.09 -131.56 38.12
CA THR A 306 -17.09 -132.43 36.94
C THR A 306 -16.83 -131.61 35.67
N SER A 307 -16.40 -132.24 34.57
CA SER A 307 -16.25 -131.55 33.28
C SER A 307 -17.48 -130.74 32.86
N PHE A 308 -18.68 -131.25 33.15
CA PHE A 308 -19.93 -130.55 32.88
C PHE A 308 -20.07 -129.25 33.68
N GLN A 309 -19.70 -129.26 34.96
CA GLN A 309 -19.72 -128.08 35.82
C GLN A 309 -18.65 -127.06 35.41
N TRP A 310 -17.49 -127.53 34.96
CA TRP A 310 -16.42 -126.66 34.46
C TRP A 310 -16.82 -125.89 33.21
N ILE A 311 -17.45 -126.54 32.24
CA ILE A 311 -17.96 -125.85 31.03
C ILE A 311 -18.88 -124.67 31.42
N LYS A 312 -19.79 -124.88 32.39
CA LYS A 312 -20.67 -123.82 32.89
C LYS A 312 -19.87 -122.66 33.50
N GLU A 313 -18.88 -122.98 34.34
CA GLU A 313 -18.04 -121.99 35.01
C GLU A 313 -17.23 -121.16 34.01
N ARG A 314 -16.69 -121.78 32.96
CA ARG A 314 -15.88 -121.09 31.95
C ARG A 314 -16.65 -119.96 31.28
N PHE A 315 -17.92 -120.18 30.92
CA PHE A 315 -18.77 -119.10 30.41
C PHE A 315 -19.06 -118.03 31.48
N LYS A 316 -19.36 -118.45 32.73
CA LYS A 316 -19.66 -117.53 33.85
C LYS A 316 -18.49 -116.62 34.22
N VAL A 317 -17.25 -117.09 34.06
CA VAL A 317 -16.04 -116.32 34.35
C VAL A 317 -15.61 -115.51 33.14
N ALA A 318 -15.55 -116.13 31.95
CA ALA A 318 -15.03 -115.47 30.76
C ALA A 318 -15.95 -114.35 30.27
N VAL A 319 -17.28 -114.55 30.18
CA VAL A 319 -18.19 -113.55 29.61
C VAL A 319 -18.14 -112.21 30.36
N PRO A 320 -18.28 -112.15 31.71
CA PRO A 320 -18.16 -110.89 32.44
C PRO A 320 -16.77 -110.26 32.30
N LYS A 321 -15.70 -111.07 32.31
CA LYS A 321 -14.34 -110.57 32.14
C LYS A 321 -14.11 -109.95 30.76
N MET A 322 -14.71 -110.53 29.72
CA MET A 322 -14.68 -109.99 28.36
C MET A 322 -15.47 -108.69 28.24
N ILE A 323 -16.64 -108.60 28.89
CA ILE A 323 -17.40 -107.34 28.97
C ILE A 323 -16.59 -106.25 29.66
N GLU A 324 -15.93 -106.57 30.77
CA GLU A 324 -15.05 -105.65 31.50
C GLU A 324 -13.89 -105.15 30.62
N ASN A 325 -13.16 -106.07 29.99
CA ASN A 325 -12.06 -105.72 29.09
C ASN A 325 -12.55 -104.89 27.89
N LEU A 326 -13.75 -105.14 27.35
CA LEU A 326 -14.35 -104.32 26.29
C LEU A 326 -14.63 -102.91 26.78
N ASN A 327 -15.20 -102.79 27.99
CA ASN A 327 -15.51 -101.51 28.60
C ASN A 327 -14.25 -100.65 28.79
N TYR A 328 -13.19 -101.23 29.35
CA TYR A 328 -11.94 -100.50 29.58
C TYR A 328 -11.22 -100.19 28.26
N SER A 329 -11.09 -101.17 27.36
CA SER A 329 -10.45 -100.97 26.06
C SER A 329 -11.08 -99.82 25.28
N LEU A 330 -12.42 -99.77 25.21
CA LEU A 330 -13.13 -98.72 24.49
C LEU A 330 -13.06 -97.35 25.19
N THR A 331 -13.10 -97.32 26.52
CA THR A 331 -13.04 -96.05 27.27
C THR A 331 -11.67 -95.40 27.07
N GLU A 332 -10.61 -96.17 27.25
CA GLU A 332 -9.24 -95.72 27.04
C GLU A 332 -9.00 -95.30 25.58
N LEU A 333 -9.49 -96.09 24.62
CA LEU A 333 -9.35 -95.77 23.20
C LEU A 333 -10.10 -94.48 22.81
N ILE A 334 -11.37 -94.33 23.22
CA ILE A 334 -12.16 -93.11 22.93
C ILE A 334 -11.49 -91.87 23.54
N ASN A 335 -10.99 -91.99 24.78
CA ASN A 335 -10.31 -90.89 25.44
C ASN A 335 -8.99 -90.55 24.74
N ALA A 336 -8.19 -91.56 24.37
CA ALA A 336 -6.94 -91.35 23.63
C ALA A 336 -7.19 -90.64 22.29
N GLU A 337 -8.24 -91.05 21.58
CA GLU A 337 -8.64 -90.43 20.31
C GLU A 337 -9.08 -88.99 20.49
N LYS A 338 -9.90 -88.69 21.50
CA LYS A 338 -10.34 -87.32 21.78
C LYS A 338 -9.14 -86.41 22.06
N VAL A 339 -8.19 -86.89 22.87
CA VAL A 339 -6.99 -86.13 23.20
C VAL A 339 -6.10 -85.93 21.96
N ALA A 340 -5.95 -86.96 21.11
CA ALA A 340 -5.22 -86.85 19.85
C ALA A 340 -5.91 -85.89 18.84
N GLN A 341 -7.25 -85.90 18.76
CA GLN A 341 -8.03 -84.95 17.95
C GLN A 341 -7.81 -83.52 18.43
N GLU A 342 -7.84 -83.28 19.74
CA GLU A 342 -7.61 -81.95 20.29
C GLU A 342 -6.18 -81.47 20.01
N ALA A 343 -5.18 -82.36 20.08
CA ALA A 343 -3.81 -82.04 19.70
C ALA A 343 -3.71 -81.68 18.20
N ALA A 344 -4.36 -82.44 17.32
CA ALA A 344 -4.41 -82.16 15.88
C ALA A 344 -5.07 -80.80 15.57
N LYS A 345 -6.18 -80.49 16.25
CA LYS A 345 -6.87 -79.19 16.12
C LYS A 345 -5.96 -78.04 16.54
N SER A 346 -5.25 -78.18 17.66
CA SER A 346 -4.29 -77.17 18.10
C SER A 346 -3.15 -76.96 17.09
N ILE A 347 -2.60 -78.04 16.53
CA ILE A 347 -1.53 -77.98 15.52
C ILE A 347 -2.01 -77.32 14.22
N ALA A 348 -3.20 -77.70 13.74
CA ALA A 348 -3.77 -77.16 12.51
C ALA A 348 -4.10 -75.66 12.65
N ALA A 349 -4.68 -75.24 13.78
CA ALA A 349 -4.94 -73.84 14.07
C ALA A 349 -3.64 -73.02 14.11
N GLU A 350 -2.56 -73.63 14.59
CA GLU A 350 -1.25 -72.97 14.65
C GLU A 350 -0.60 -72.81 13.27
N ALA A 351 -0.60 -73.86 12.44
CA ALA A 351 -0.12 -73.80 11.06
C ALA A 351 -0.84 -72.69 10.26
N VAL A 352 -2.16 -72.64 10.39
CA VAL A 352 -2.98 -71.61 9.78
C VAL A 352 -2.66 -70.23 10.36
N GLY A 353 -2.54 -70.11 11.69
CA GLY A 353 -2.16 -68.87 12.35
C GLY A 353 -0.85 -68.31 11.84
N HIS A 354 0.16 -69.15 11.61
CA HIS A 354 1.44 -68.73 11.03
C HIS A 354 1.31 -68.24 9.59
N VAL A 355 0.57 -68.96 8.73
CA VAL A 355 0.32 -68.52 7.35
C VAL A 355 -0.47 -67.21 7.30
N CYS A 356 -1.48 -67.06 8.16
CA CYS A 356 -2.31 -65.85 8.21
C CYS A 356 -1.57 -64.65 8.79
N ASN A 357 -0.72 -64.84 9.80
CA ASN A 357 0.14 -63.78 10.31
C ASN A 357 1.16 -63.34 9.25
N ALA A 358 1.79 -64.29 8.55
CA ALA A 358 2.70 -63.99 7.46
C ALA A 358 2.00 -63.26 6.30
N LYS A 359 0.75 -63.61 5.99
CA LYS A 359 -0.09 -62.87 5.04
C LYS A 359 -0.37 -61.45 5.52
N GLY A 360 -0.82 -61.28 6.76
CA GLY A 360 -1.09 -59.95 7.32
C GLY A 360 0.16 -59.06 7.30
N GLN A 361 1.33 -59.59 7.65
CA GLN A 361 2.61 -58.87 7.56
C GLN A 361 2.99 -58.54 6.12
N ALA A 362 2.81 -59.48 5.18
CA ALA A 362 3.06 -59.22 3.77
C ALA A 362 2.11 -58.14 3.20
N ASP A 363 0.83 -58.16 3.55
CA ASP A 363 -0.15 -57.14 3.15
C ASP A 363 0.21 -55.75 3.71
N VAL A 364 0.66 -55.68 4.98
CA VAL A 364 1.17 -54.44 5.60
C VAL A 364 2.41 -53.94 4.85
N PHE A 365 3.35 -54.82 4.50
CA PHE A 365 4.54 -54.41 3.77
C PHE A 365 4.24 -54.01 2.31
N SER A 366 3.30 -54.68 1.63
CA SER A 366 2.81 -54.27 0.31
C SER A 366 2.13 -52.90 0.35
N ALA A 367 1.29 -52.64 1.36
CA ALA A 367 0.69 -51.32 1.55
C ALA A 367 1.76 -50.24 1.80
N LYS A 368 2.80 -50.57 2.59
CA LYS A 368 3.92 -49.67 2.87
C LYS A 368 4.78 -49.40 1.64
N HIS A 369 5.06 -50.42 0.83
CA HIS A 369 5.75 -50.28 -0.46
C HIS A 369 5.01 -49.28 -1.37
N ASN A 370 3.69 -49.43 -1.51
CA ASN A 370 2.86 -48.55 -2.33
C ASN A 370 2.81 -47.11 -1.75
N ALA A 371 2.80 -46.97 -0.41
CA ALA A 371 2.88 -45.67 0.24
C ALA A 371 4.23 -44.97 -0.01
N VAL A 372 5.34 -45.73 -0.01
CA VAL A 372 6.69 -45.21 -0.32
C VAL A 372 6.80 -44.82 -1.80
N GLU A 373 6.22 -45.59 -2.72
CA GLU A 373 6.21 -45.28 -4.14
C GLU A 373 5.46 -43.96 -4.43
N ASN A 374 4.27 -43.79 -3.85
CA ASN A 374 3.51 -42.53 -3.91
C ASN A 374 4.24 -41.36 -3.24
N PHE A 375 4.91 -41.60 -2.10
CA PHE A 375 5.71 -40.60 -1.40
C PHE A 375 6.90 -40.13 -2.25
N ASN A 376 7.59 -41.06 -2.92
CA ASN A 376 8.77 -40.74 -3.72
C ASN A 376 8.42 -39.90 -4.96
N VAL A 377 7.30 -40.21 -5.63
CA VAL A 377 6.78 -39.40 -6.76
C VAL A 377 6.41 -37.99 -6.31
N ASN A 378 5.75 -37.86 -5.15
CA ASN A 378 5.38 -36.55 -4.59
C ASN A 378 6.60 -35.74 -4.13
N VAL A 379 7.61 -36.38 -3.52
CA VAL A 379 8.84 -35.70 -3.09
C VAL A 379 9.66 -35.22 -4.29
N GLU A 380 9.84 -36.02 -5.35
CA GLU A 380 10.54 -35.56 -6.58
C GLU A 380 9.82 -34.37 -7.26
N THR A 381 8.49 -34.43 -7.34
CA THR A 381 7.67 -33.35 -7.92
C THR A 381 7.71 -32.08 -7.07
N ASN A 382 7.56 -32.21 -5.75
CA ASN A 382 7.58 -31.07 -4.83
C ASN A 382 8.97 -30.44 -4.71
N ILE A 383 10.06 -31.22 -4.79
CA ILE A 383 11.43 -30.69 -4.84
C ILE A 383 11.66 -29.90 -6.13
N SER A 384 11.18 -30.42 -7.27
CA SER A 384 11.28 -29.71 -8.55
C SER A 384 10.52 -28.38 -8.52
N LEU A 385 9.34 -28.34 -7.89
CA LEU A 385 8.56 -27.12 -7.66
C LEU A 385 9.24 -26.15 -6.68
N LEU A 386 9.89 -26.66 -5.62
CA LEU A 386 10.65 -25.85 -4.65
C LEU A 386 11.88 -25.20 -5.30
N ILE A 387 12.64 -25.95 -6.11
CA ILE A 387 13.78 -25.43 -6.88
C ILE A 387 13.30 -24.38 -7.89
N ALA A 388 12.24 -24.68 -8.65
CA ALA A 388 11.64 -23.73 -9.59
C ALA A 388 11.09 -22.46 -8.92
N SER A 389 10.59 -22.56 -7.67
CA SER A 389 10.12 -21.41 -6.89
C SER A 389 11.26 -20.50 -6.43
N LEU A 390 12.46 -21.04 -6.27
CA LEU A 390 13.68 -20.31 -5.88
C LEU A 390 14.42 -19.74 -7.10
N ASP A 391 14.25 -20.30 -8.30
CA ASP A 391 14.93 -19.92 -9.55
C ASP A 391 14.59 -18.52 -10.10
N GLY A 392 13.70 -17.77 -9.46
CA GLY A 392 13.44 -16.35 -9.77
C GLY A 392 13.76 -15.38 -8.64
N VAL A 393 14.24 -15.88 -7.49
CA VAL A 393 14.42 -15.06 -6.27
C VAL A 393 15.61 -14.13 -6.40
N GLU A 394 16.74 -14.61 -6.92
CA GLU A 394 17.97 -13.83 -7.09
C GLU A 394 17.80 -12.68 -8.08
N GLU A 395 17.09 -12.93 -9.19
CA GLU A 395 16.74 -11.90 -10.18
C GLU A 395 15.79 -10.86 -9.57
N LYS A 396 14.73 -11.28 -8.86
CA LYS A 396 13.78 -10.37 -8.20
C LYS A 396 14.41 -9.54 -7.08
N LEU A 397 15.31 -10.11 -6.27
CA LEU A 397 16.03 -9.40 -5.22
C LEU A 397 17.03 -8.40 -5.80
N THR A 398 17.77 -8.79 -6.84
CA THR A 398 18.71 -7.88 -7.53
C THR A 398 17.96 -6.72 -8.18
N ASN A 399 16.81 -7.00 -8.80
CA ASN A 399 15.97 -5.97 -9.42
C ASN A 399 15.32 -5.05 -8.36
N ALA A 400 14.86 -5.59 -7.23
CA ALA A 400 14.34 -4.80 -6.11
C ALA A 400 15.43 -3.94 -5.44
N LEU A 401 16.64 -4.47 -5.26
CA LEU A 401 17.78 -3.73 -4.70
C LEU A 401 18.20 -2.57 -5.61
N ASN A 402 18.30 -2.83 -6.92
CA ASN A 402 18.63 -1.80 -7.91
C ASN A 402 17.58 -0.67 -7.93
N LYS A 403 16.29 -1.01 -7.94
CA LYS A 403 15.20 -0.02 -7.88
C LYS A 403 15.17 0.74 -6.55
N THR A 404 15.49 0.09 -5.43
CA THR A 404 15.59 0.74 -4.12
C THR A 404 16.75 1.74 -4.08
N ASN A 405 17.92 1.37 -4.61
CA ASN A 405 19.07 2.29 -4.71
C ASN A 405 18.75 3.50 -5.60
N SER A 406 18.08 3.30 -6.73
CA SER A 406 17.60 4.41 -7.56
C SER A 406 16.56 5.29 -6.83
N ALA A 407 15.62 4.71 -6.09
CA ALA A 407 14.63 5.45 -5.32
C ALA A 407 15.27 6.25 -4.18
N LEU A 408 16.26 5.68 -3.49
CA LEU A 408 17.03 6.33 -2.44
C LEU A 408 17.86 7.51 -2.99
N ASN A 409 18.43 7.34 -4.18
CA ASN A 409 19.12 8.42 -4.89
C ASN A 409 18.17 9.57 -5.21
N ILE A 410 16.93 9.31 -5.64
CA ILE A 410 15.92 10.35 -5.88
C ILE A 410 15.54 11.06 -4.56
N LEU A 411 15.26 10.30 -3.50
CA LEU A 411 14.84 10.84 -2.20
C LEU A 411 15.92 11.68 -1.52
N SER A 412 17.17 11.19 -1.48
CA SER A 412 18.32 11.91 -0.89
C SER A 412 18.68 13.18 -1.67
N ALA A 413 18.46 13.17 -2.98
CA ALA A 413 18.71 14.30 -3.87
C ALA A 413 17.60 15.37 -3.86
N SER A 414 16.44 15.07 -3.26
CA SER A 414 15.24 15.93 -3.16
C SER A 414 15.14 16.66 -1.80
N ALA A 415 16.23 16.67 -1.02
CA ALA A 415 16.32 16.98 0.42
C ALA A 415 16.02 18.45 0.84
N SER A 416 15.04 19.11 0.24
CA SER A 416 14.47 20.36 0.77
C SER A 416 13.17 20.18 1.56
N ASP A 417 12.52 19.01 1.49
CA ASP A 417 11.23 18.76 2.15
C ASP A 417 11.37 17.79 3.34
N VAL A 418 11.08 18.31 4.54
CA VAL A 418 11.26 17.66 5.85
C VAL A 418 10.48 16.33 5.98
N LYS A 419 9.35 16.18 5.25
CA LYS A 419 8.56 14.93 5.21
C LYS A 419 9.21 13.80 4.41
N ALA A 420 9.97 14.11 3.35
CA ALA A 420 10.73 13.11 2.60
C ALA A 420 11.93 12.60 3.40
N LEU A 421 12.49 13.46 4.25
CA LEU A 421 13.56 13.13 5.20
C LEU A 421 13.08 12.24 6.35
N GLU A 422 11.87 12.43 6.90
CA GLU A 422 11.32 11.52 7.94
C GLU A 422 11.19 10.07 7.46
N VAL A 423 10.85 9.86 6.19
CA VAL A 423 10.80 8.52 5.56
C VAL A 423 12.21 7.97 5.28
N ALA A 424 13.17 8.83 4.92
CA ALA A 424 14.56 8.43 4.70
C ALA A 424 15.37 8.20 5.99
N HIS A 425 15.03 8.88 7.10
CA HIS A 425 15.75 8.80 8.37
C HIS A 425 15.28 7.67 9.27
N ASN A 426 14.02 7.24 9.15
CA ASN A 426 13.50 6.09 9.89
C ASN A 426 13.96 4.72 9.35
N ASP A 427 14.69 4.65 8.25
CA ASP A 427 14.99 3.37 7.59
C ASP A 427 16.39 3.28 6.95
N SER A 428 17.41 3.90 7.58
CA SER A 428 18.83 3.64 7.24
C SER A 428 19.23 2.17 7.45
N GLY A 429 18.33 1.36 8.00
CA GLY A 429 18.42 -0.09 8.10
C GLY A 429 18.21 -0.82 6.78
N VAL A 430 17.47 -0.30 5.79
CA VAL A 430 17.04 -1.09 4.62
C VAL A 430 18.19 -1.46 3.69
N GLN A 431 19.23 -0.64 3.54
CA GLN A 431 20.38 -1.02 2.70
C GLN A 431 21.20 -2.14 3.36
N LYS A 432 21.37 -2.05 4.69
CA LYS A 432 22.07 -3.04 5.52
C LYS A 432 21.26 -4.33 5.67
N GLU A 433 19.95 -4.21 5.85
CA GLU A 433 18.95 -5.28 5.94
C GLU A 433 18.72 -5.92 4.58
N SER A 434 18.79 -5.19 3.46
CA SER A 434 18.74 -5.77 2.10
C SER A 434 20.03 -6.49 1.74
N GLN A 435 21.21 -6.00 2.15
CA GLN A 435 22.47 -6.74 2.02
C GLN A 435 22.50 -7.98 2.90
N LEU A 436 22.07 -7.88 4.16
CA LEU A 436 21.86 -9.03 5.06
C LEU A 436 20.82 -9.99 4.49
N THR A 437 19.76 -9.51 3.84
CA THR A 437 18.73 -10.36 3.21
C THR A 437 19.23 -10.99 1.91
N VAL A 438 20.14 -10.36 1.16
CA VAL A 438 20.83 -10.98 0.00
C VAL A 438 21.79 -12.07 0.48
N GLU A 439 22.53 -11.83 1.57
CA GLU A 439 23.40 -12.85 2.16
C GLU A 439 22.59 -13.99 2.81
N ASP A 440 21.52 -13.68 3.52
CA ASP A 440 20.58 -14.66 4.08
C ASP A 440 19.83 -15.42 2.97
N ALA A 441 19.47 -14.77 1.86
CA ALA A 441 18.83 -15.43 0.71
C ALA A 441 19.82 -16.28 -0.09
N ARG A 442 21.09 -15.87 -0.22
CA ARG A 442 22.16 -16.71 -0.78
C ARG A 442 22.51 -17.86 0.15
N ALA A 443 22.52 -17.63 1.46
CA ALA A 443 22.72 -18.67 2.46
C ALA A 443 21.55 -19.64 2.48
N ALA A 444 20.31 -19.15 2.40
CA ALA A 444 19.10 -19.96 2.29
C ALA A 444 19.02 -20.70 0.94
N LYS A 445 19.45 -20.08 -0.18
CA LYS A 445 19.58 -20.75 -1.48
C LYS A 445 20.63 -21.84 -1.45
N ARG A 446 21.85 -21.55 -0.94
CA ARG A 446 22.89 -22.57 -0.77
C ARG A 446 22.45 -23.69 0.17
N GLN A 447 21.82 -23.35 1.29
CA GLN A 447 21.27 -24.35 2.22
C GLN A 447 20.14 -25.15 1.57
N ALA A 448 19.26 -24.52 0.78
CA ALA A 448 18.17 -25.20 0.06
C ALA A 448 18.69 -26.06 -1.10
N GLU A 449 19.72 -25.63 -1.82
CA GLU A 449 20.41 -26.40 -2.87
C GLU A 449 21.15 -27.59 -2.25
N GLU A 450 21.85 -27.40 -1.13
CA GLU A 450 22.55 -28.47 -0.41
C GLU A 450 21.56 -29.45 0.23
N LEU A 451 20.45 -28.96 0.82
CA LEU A 451 19.35 -29.78 1.30
C LEU A 451 18.65 -30.50 0.14
N ALA A 452 18.46 -29.87 -1.02
CA ALA A 452 17.87 -30.50 -2.20
C ALA A 452 18.77 -31.60 -2.77
N LYS A 453 20.10 -31.39 -2.76
CA LYS A 453 21.09 -32.41 -3.12
C LYS A 453 21.04 -33.58 -2.14
N THR A 454 21.00 -33.29 -0.84
CA THR A 454 20.89 -34.29 0.22
C THR A 454 19.55 -35.06 0.14
N LEU A 455 18.45 -34.38 -0.12
CA LEU A 455 17.10 -34.94 -0.32
C LEU A 455 17.03 -35.79 -1.60
N LYS A 456 17.70 -35.40 -2.69
CA LYS A 456 17.77 -36.17 -3.94
C LYS A 456 18.58 -37.45 -3.77
N THR A 457 19.73 -37.39 -3.08
CA THR A 457 20.50 -38.57 -2.69
C THR A 457 19.67 -39.47 -1.76
N ALA A 458 19.01 -38.90 -0.76
CA ALA A 458 18.16 -39.66 0.15
C ALA A 458 16.95 -40.30 -0.56
N SER A 459 16.32 -39.62 -1.53
CA SER A 459 15.21 -40.15 -2.35
C SER A 459 15.65 -41.28 -3.27
N SER A 460 16.83 -41.17 -3.88
CA SER A 460 17.40 -42.26 -4.70
C SER A 460 17.81 -43.47 -3.85
N GLU A 461 18.33 -43.25 -2.63
CA GLU A 461 18.53 -44.32 -1.65
C GLU A 461 17.21 -44.95 -1.17
N LEU A 462 16.17 -44.14 -0.92
CA LEU A 462 14.83 -44.61 -0.56
C LEU A 462 14.23 -45.48 -1.67
N LYS A 463 14.36 -45.05 -2.94
CA LYS A 463 13.96 -45.82 -4.12
C LYS A 463 14.72 -47.14 -4.24
N HIS A 464 16.03 -47.13 -4.02
CA HIS A 464 16.84 -48.34 -4.01
C HIS A 464 16.41 -49.32 -2.90
N HIS A 465 16.17 -48.82 -1.69
CA HIS A 465 15.69 -49.64 -0.57
C HIS A 465 14.26 -50.17 -0.80
N ASN A 466 13.38 -49.38 -1.43
CA ASN A 466 12.02 -49.80 -1.77
C ASN A 466 12.01 -50.89 -2.86
N ASN A 467 12.87 -50.78 -3.89
CA ASN A 467 13.03 -51.81 -4.91
C ASN A 467 13.55 -53.14 -4.33
N ASN A 468 14.49 -53.06 -3.37
CA ASN A 468 14.98 -54.24 -2.65
C ASN A 468 13.88 -54.88 -1.79
N LEU A 469 12.98 -54.06 -1.21
CA LEU A 469 11.80 -54.52 -0.48
C LEU A 469 10.80 -55.22 -1.42
N ASP A 470 10.51 -54.67 -2.60
CA ASP A 470 9.61 -55.28 -3.61
C ASP A 470 10.13 -56.65 -4.09
N ALA A 471 11.41 -56.73 -4.46
CA ALA A 471 12.02 -57.98 -4.89
C ALA A 471 11.90 -59.07 -3.80
N SER A 472 12.17 -58.70 -2.54
CA SER A 472 12.02 -59.61 -1.40
C SER A 472 10.57 -59.99 -1.11
N LEU A 473 9.61 -59.06 -1.30
CA LEU A 473 8.19 -59.33 -1.11
C LEU A 473 7.61 -60.24 -2.18
N ARG A 474 7.99 -60.08 -3.45
CA ARG A 474 7.50 -60.94 -4.54
C ARG A 474 7.92 -62.39 -4.34
N GLU A 475 9.19 -62.61 -4.00
CA GLU A 475 9.73 -63.94 -3.71
C GLU A 475 9.01 -64.57 -2.49
N LYS A 476 8.87 -63.81 -1.40
CA LYS A 476 8.23 -64.29 -0.17
C LYS A 476 6.72 -64.53 -0.32
N ASN A 477 6.02 -63.71 -1.11
CA ASN A 477 4.59 -63.89 -1.40
C ASN A 477 4.32 -65.12 -2.27
N ALA A 478 5.19 -65.41 -3.24
CA ALA A 478 5.10 -66.65 -4.01
C ALA A 478 5.27 -67.87 -3.11
N HIS A 479 6.24 -67.83 -2.19
CA HIS A 479 6.47 -68.88 -1.21
C HIS A 479 5.29 -69.01 -0.23
N LEU A 480 4.72 -67.89 0.22
CA LEU A 480 3.53 -67.87 1.08
C LEU A 480 2.31 -68.51 0.41
N LYS A 481 2.05 -68.20 -0.87
CA LYS A 481 0.95 -68.80 -1.65
C LYS A 481 1.10 -70.31 -1.76
N ASP A 482 2.30 -70.81 -2.01
CA ASP A 482 2.58 -72.25 -2.08
C ASP A 482 2.33 -72.95 -0.73
N ILE A 483 2.84 -72.38 0.37
CA ILE A 483 2.61 -72.92 1.72
C ILE A 483 1.12 -72.89 2.08
N ALA A 484 0.42 -71.78 1.80
CA ALA A 484 -1.01 -71.63 2.07
C ALA A 484 -1.83 -72.72 1.35
N LYS A 485 -1.52 -72.97 0.07
CA LYS A 485 -2.15 -74.04 -0.71
C LYS A 485 -1.92 -75.42 -0.10
N LYS A 486 -0.67 -75.72 0.30
CA LYS A 486 -0.32 -77.00 0.94
C LYS A 486 -1.00 -77.18 2.29
N VAL A 487 -1.12 -76.13 3.11
CA VAL A 487 -1.85 -76.15 4.39
C VAL A 487 -3.36 -76.34 4.17
N SER A 488 -3.96 -75.67 3.19
CA SER A 488 -5.38 -75.87 2.82
C SER A 488 -5.68 -77.32 2.42
N VAL A 489 -4.79 -77.94 1.63
CA VAL A 489 -4.89 -79.34 1.24
C VAL A 489 -4.74 -80.27 2.45
N ALA A 490 -3.81 -79.97 3.36
CA ALA A 490 -3.60 -80.76 4.57
C ALA A 490 -4.83 -80.77 5.49
N ILE A 491 -5.52 -79.64 5.63
CA ILE A 491 -6.72 -79.48 6.47
C ILE A 491 -8.01 -79.88 5.72
N ASN A 492 -7.89 -80.25 4.44
CA ASN A 492 -8.97 -80.72 3.59
C ASN A 492 -10.14 -79.71 3.49
N VAL A 493 -9.79 -78.43 3.32
CA VAL A 493 -10.74 -77.30 3.16
C VAL A 493 -11.30 -77.23 1.73
N THR A 494 -11.12 -78.28 0.92
CA THR A 494 -11.42 -78.32 -0.51
C THR A 494 -12.90 -78.51 -0.88
N ASN A 495 -13.86 -78.28 0.03
CA ASN A 495 -15.29 -78.37 -0.31
C ASN A 495 -15.89 -77.00 -0.70
N GLU A 496 -15.93 -76.76 -2.01
CA GLU A 496 -17.07 -76.23 -2.81
C GLU A 496 -17.73 -74.88 -2.46
N ARG A 497 -17.27 -74.09 -1.48
CA ARG A 497 -17.88 -72.77 -1.17
C ARG A 497 -16.95 -71.56 -1.13
N GLN A 498 -15.72 -71.67 -1.63
CA GLN A 498 -14.78 -70.54 -1.64
C GLN A 498 -14.18 -70.24 -3.02
N GLU A 499 -14.99 -70.30 -4.08
CA GLU A 499 -14.63 -69.69 -5.37
C GLU A 499 -14.39 -68.16 -5.28
N ASN A 500 -14.75 -67.51 -4.16
CA ASN A 500 -14.60 -66.06 -3.99
C ASN A 500 -13.37 -65.59 -3.20
N ASN A 501 -12.47 -66.47 -2.74
CA ASN A 501 -11.31 -66.06 -1.92
C ASN A 501 -9.98 -65.93 -2.69
N GLY A 502 -10.05 -65.79 -4.01
CA GLY A 502 -8.92 -65.39 -4.86
C GLY A 502 -7.68 -66.30 -4.80
N GLU A 503 -6.60 -65.80 -5.39
CA GLU A 503 -5.31 -66.46 -5.64
C GLU A 503 -4.60 -67.14 -4.44
N PHE A 504 -5.08 -66.96 -3.20
CA PHE A 504 -4.39 -67.37 -1.96
C PHE A 504 -4.85 -68.73 -1.41
N GLY A 505 -6.02 -69.26 -1.82
CA GLY A 505 -6.44 -70.65 -1.55
C GLY A 505 -6.67 -71.07 -0.07
N LEU A 506 -6.43 -70.20 0.92
CA LEU A 506 -6.71 -70.39 2.35
C LEU A 506 -7.45 -69.17 2.91
N SER A 507 -8.63 -69.36 3.50
CA SER A 507 -9.31 -68.28 4.21
C SER A 507 -8.80 -68.17 5.63
N CYS A 508 -8.37 -66.98 6.03
CA CYS A 508 -7.98 -66.67 7.42
C CYS A 508 -9.18 -66.41 8.34
N GLU A 509 -10.39 -66.41 7.78
CA GLU A 509 -11.65 -66.26 8.52
C GLU A 509 -12.42 -67.59 8.51
N GLY A 510 -12.86 -68.05 9.69
CA GLY A 510 -13.73 -69.23 9.81
C GLY A 510 -13.02 -70.59 9.90
N ILE A 511 -11.69 -70.64 10.05
CA ILE A 511 -10.95 -71.89 10.29
C ILE A 511 -11.47 -72.64 11.53
N ASP A 512 -11.87 -71.93 12.59
CA ASP A 512 -12.43 -72.55 13.78
C ASP A 512 -13.70 -73.37 13.47
N ARG A 513 -14.51 -72.96 12.49
CA ARG A 513 -15.68 -73.74 12.04
C ARG A 513 -15.27 -75.00 11.28
N VAL A 514 -14.18 -74.94 10.50
CA VAL A 514 -13.65 -76.09 9.76
C VAL A 514 -13.05 -77.11 10.73
N LEU A 515 -12.30 -76.63 11.74
CA LEU A 515 -11.63 -77.48 12.74
C LEU A 515 -12.59 -78.07 13.79
N GLN A 516 -13.80 -77.54 13.94
CA GLN A 516 -14.82 -78.11 14.84
C GLN A 516 -15.25 -79.53 14.44
N ASN A 517 -15.27 -79.85 13.14
CA ASN A 517 -15.79 -81.12 12.58
C ASN A 517 -14.71 -82.17 12.27
N VAL A 518 -13.51 -82.05 12.85
CA VAL A 518 -12.42 -83.02 12.64
C VAL A 518 -12.72 -84.32 13.38
N THR A 519 -12.97 -85.39 12.62
CA THR A 519 -13.08 -86.77 13.12
C THR A 519 -11.71 -87.34 13.48
N THR A 520 -11.65 -88.45 14.23
CA THR A 520 -10.38 -89.11 14.60
C THR A 520 -9.50 -89.38 13.38
N ASP A 521 -10.07 -89.95 12.32
CA ASP A 521 -9.30 -90.33 11.13
C ASP A 521 -8.78 -89.11 10.37
N LYS A 522 -9.57 -88.03 10.33
CA LYS A 522 -9.14 -86.75 9.75
C LYS A 522 -8.04 -86.10 10.58
N ALA A 523 -8.10 -86.17 11.92
CA ALA A 523 -7.04 -85.64 12.79
C ALA A 523 -5.70 -86.33 12.51
N ILE A 524 -5.71 -87.65 12.34
CA ILE A 524 -4.52 -88.45 12.01
C ILE A 524 -3.96 -88.05 10.63
N ASP A 525 -4.82 -87.90 9.62
CA ASP A 525 -4.43 -87.53 8.26
C ASP A 525 -3.87 -86.08 8.19
N ILE A 526 -4.51 -85.13 8.89
CA ILE A 526 -4.06 -83.74 8.99
C ILE A 526 -2.63 -83.67 9.53
N ILE A 527 -2.34 -84.36 10.64
CA ILE A 527 -1.00 -84.34 11.25
C ILE A 527 0.04 -84.92 10.29
N LYS A 528 -0.23 -86.07 9.66
CA LYS A 528 0.70 -86.69 8.71
C LYS A 528 1.01 -85.80 7.51
N LYS A 529 0.00 -85.10 6.98
CA LYS A 529 0.16 -84.19 5.84
C LYS A 529 0.94 -82.92 6.22
N LEU A 530 0.66 -82.35 7.39
CA LEU A 530 1.38 -81.18 7.89
C LEU A 530 2.87 -81.49 8.16
N GLU A 531 3.18 -82.70 8.64
CA GLU A 531 4.55 -83.17 8.87
C GLU A 531 5.31 -83.47 7.57
N LYS A 532 4.69 -84.17 6.62
CA LYS A 532 5.36 -84.63 5.38
C LYS A 532 6.07 -83.50 4.63
N ASP A 533 5.44 -82.34 4.57
CA ASP A 533 5.96 -81.17 3.85
C ASP A 533 6.57 -80.12 4.81
N ASN A 534 6.77 -80.48 6.09
CA ASN A 534 7.32 -79.63 7.15
C ASN A 534 6.62 -78.25 7.25
N LEU A 535 5.32 -78.20 6.98
CA LEU A 535 4.61 -76.96 6.63
C LEU A 535 4.56 -75.95 7.77
N VAL A 536 4.53 -76.44 9.02
CA VAL A 536 4.52 -75.58 10.21
C VAL A 536 5.85 -74.82 10.32
N ASN A 537 6.98 -75.51 10.20
CA ASN A 537 8.30 -74.88 10.25
C ASN A 537 8.54 -73.96 9.06
N THR A 538 8.13 -74.37 7.85
CA THR A 538 8.26 -73.54 6.67
C THR A 538 7.43 -72.26 6.81
N ALA A 539 6.23 -72.33 7.39
CA ALA A 539 5.41 -71.15 7.71
C ALA A 539 6.04 -70.27 8.80
N VAL A 540 6.62 -70.87 9.85
CA VAL A 540 7.34 -70.15 10.92
C VAL A 540 8.57 -69.43 10.40
N GLU A 541 9.41 -70.09 9.59
CA GLU A 541 10.62 -69.50 9.02
C GLU A 541 10.28 -68.41 7.99
N LEU A 542 9.21 -68.59 7.22
CA LEU A 542 8.68 -67.53 6.35
C LEU A 542 8.22 -66.32 7.17
N ASN A 543 7.52 -66.54 8.28
CA ASN A 543 7.09 -65.48 9.20
C ASN A 543 8.29 -64.76 9.85
N LYS A 544 9.33 -65.50 10.29
CA LYS A 544 10.58 -64.90 10.83
C LYS A 544 11.36 -64.12 9.77
N THR A 545 11.42 -64.63 8.54
CA THR A 545 12.08 -63.92 7.44
C THR A 545 11.30 -62.68 7.00
N LEU A 546 9.97 -62.67 7.13
CA LEU A 546 9.15 -61.46 7.00
C LEU A 546 9.38 -60.49 8.18
N GLN A 547 9.49 -60.95 9.42
CA GLN A 547 9.88 -60.11 10.57
C GLN A 547 11.27 -59.48 10.40
N LYS A 548 12.23 -60.16 9.78
CA LYS A 548 13.52 -59.52 9.42
C LYS A 548 13.36 -58.37 8.42
N SER A 549 12.35 -58.43 7.54
CA SER A 549 12.01 -57.33 6.64
C SER A 549 11.33 -56.14 7.36
N GLU A 550 10.80 -56.34 8.56
CA GLU A 550 10.22 -55.32 9.44
C GLU A 550 11.28 -54.29 9.87
N GLY A 551 12.54 -54.72 10.04
CA GLY A 551 13.68 -53.83 10.28
C GLY A 551 14.01 -52.93 9.07
N ASN A 552 13.87 -53.46 7.85
CA ASN A 552 14.03 -52.68 6.62
C ASN A 552 12.88 -51.67 6.46
N VAL A 553 11.66 -52.04 6.84
CA VAL A 553 10.48 -51.14 6.83
C VAL A 553 10.57 -50.06 7.91
N SER A 554 11.06 -50.38 9.10
CA SER A 554 11.28 -49.38 10.16
C SER A 554 12.39 -48.39 9.80
N SER A 555 13.44 -48.87 9.10
CA SER A 555 14.46 -48.00 8.49
C SER A 555 13.87 -47.08 7.42
N LEU A 556 12.93 -47.59 6.60
CA LEU A 556 12.15 -46.78 5.66
C LEU A 556 11.30 -45.71 6.37
N ASP A 557 10.60 -46.04 7.47
CA ASP A 557 9.81 -45.05 8.24
C ASP A 557 10.68 -43.97 8.89
N GLY A 558 11.83 -44.36 9.46
CA GLY A 558 12.82 -43.42 9.98
C GLY A 558 13.33 -42.49 8.89
N ARG A 559 13.65 -43.04 7.71
CA ARG A 559 14.08 -42.27 6.54
C ARG A 559 12.97 -41.37 5.99
N ILE A 560 11.72 -41.83 5.90
CA ILE A 560 10.57 -41.00 5.49
C ILE A 560 10.35 -39.86 6.48
N SER A 561 10.41 -40.13 7.79
CA SER A 561 10.27 -39.11 8.83
C SER A 561 11.39 -38.08 8.76
N GLN A 562 12.63 -38.53 8.55
CA GLN A 562 13.79 -37.66 8.36
C GLN A 562 13.68 -36.86 7.05
N MET A 563 13.15 -37.46 5.98
CA MET A 563 12.92 -36.82 4.69
C MET A 563 11.76 -35.80 4.76
N ASN A 564 10.70 -36.08 5.54
CA ASN A 564 9.61 -35.16 5.84
C ASN A 564 10.06 -33.99 6.74
N ALA A 565 10.91 -34.27 7.73
CA ALA A 565 11.51 -33.23 8.57
C ALA A 565 12.41 -32.33 7.72
N ASN A 566 13.26 -32.92 6.87
CA ASN A 566 14.12 -32.18 5.94
C ASN A 566 13.31 -31.42 4.87
N PHE A 567 12.21 -31.99 4.35
CA PHE A 567 11.30 -31.31 3.42
C PHE A 567 10.52 -30.19 4.09
N SER A 568 10.03 -30.39 5.32
CA SER A 568 9.35 -29.34 6.09
C SER A 568 10.32 -28.22 6.49
N LEU A 569 11.56 -28.56 6.82
CA LEU A 569 12.64 -27.60 7.05
C LEU A 569 12.98 -26.85 5.76
N ALA A 570 13.10 -27.54 4.62
CA ALA A 570 13.31 -26.92 3.32
C ALA A 570 12.16 -25.97 2.95
N LYS A 571 10.91 -26.42 3.11
CA LYS A 571 9.70 -25.62 2.89
C LYS A 571 9.64 -24.40 3.82
N SER A 572 9.88 -24.58 5.12
CA SER A 572 9.91 -23.49 6.11
C SER A 572 11.03 -22.49 5.81
N ASN A 573 12.20 -22.96 5.39
CA ASN A 573 13.31 -22.09 5.01
C ASN A 573 13.02 -21.33 3.71
N THR A 574 12.38 -21.99 2.73
CA THR A 574 11.91 -21.34 1.50
C THR A 574 10.76 -20.36 1.75
N GLU A 575 9.80 -20.67 2.62
CA GLU A 575 8.70 -19.78 3.03
C GLU A 575 9.24 -18.58 3.82
N SER A 576 10.20 -18.80 4.74
CA SER A 576 10.89 -17.72 5.46
C SER A 576 11.65 -16.81 4.49
N ALA A 577 12.36 -17.38 3.51
CA ALA A 577 13.06 -16.62 2.47
C ALA A 577 12.08 -15.87 1.53
N LEU A 578 10.95 -16.48 1.16
CA LEU A 578 9.91 -15.85 0.33
C LEU A 578 9.14 -14.76 1.08
N ASN A 579 8.87 -14.94 2.38
CA ASN A 579 8.23 -13.93 3.23
C ASN A 579 9.15 -12.74 3.46
N ARG A 580 10.45 -12.98 3.71
CA ARG A 580 11.46 -11.91 3.78
C ARG A 580 11.68 -11.23 2.42
N LEU A 581 11.62 -11.97 1.30
CA LEU A 581 11.59 -11.40 -0.05
C LEU A 581 10.34 -10.52 -0.23
N HIS A 582 9.17 -10.97 0.22
CA HIS A 582 7.94 -10.19 0.16
C HIS A 582 8.08 -8.87 0.95
N ASP A 583 8.63 -8.92 2.15
CA ASP A 583 8.91 -7.72 2.96
C ASP A 583 9.90 -6.78 2.27
N VAL A 584 11.00 -7.27 1.69
CA VAL A 584 11.97 -6.44 0.96
C VAL A 584 11.39 -5.86 -0.32
N VAL A 585 10.63 -6.63 -1.09
CA VAL A 585 9.92 -6.15 -2.28
C VAL A 585 8.88 -5.10 -1.88
N GLN A 586 8.18 -5.28 -0.75
CA GLN A 586 7.14 -4.35 -0.32
C GLN A 586 7.71 -3.07 0.28
N LYS A 587 8.80 -3.16 1.05
CA LYS A 587 9.61 -2.00 1.44
C LYS A 587 10.16 -1.29 0.20
N SER A 588 10.69 -2.00 -0.79
CA SER A 588 11.15 -1.42 -2.07
C SER A 588 10.03 -0.71 -2.83
N GLN A 589 8.82 -1.29 -2.89
CA GLN A 589 7.66 -0.64 -3.50
C GLN A 589 7.25 0.62 -2.72
N ASN A 590 7.36 0.63 -1.39
CA ASN A 590 7.11 1.81 -0.58
C ASN A 590 8.14 2.91 -0.87
N PHE A 591 9.43 2.58 -1.01
CA PHE A 591 10.46 3.52 -1.47
C PHE A 591 10.18 4.06 -2.87
N GLN A 592 9.75 3.20 -3.80
CA GLN A 592 9.38 3.61 -5.16
C GLN A 592 8.17 4.55 -5.16
N ARG A 593 7.14 4.30 -4.33
CA ARG A 593 5.99 5.20 -4.17
C ARG A 593 6.39 6.54 -3.53
N ALA A 594 7.27 6.52 -2.54
CA ALA A 594 7.79 7.74 -1.91
C ALA A 594 8.63 8.57 -2.89
N ALA A 595 9.50 7.94 -3.68
CA ALA A 595 10.28 8.61 -4.72
C ALA A 595 9.40 9.16 -5.86
N LEU A 596 8.35 8.43 -6.25
CA LEU A 596 7.33 8.90 -7.20
C LEU A 596 6.64 10.17 -6.68
N ALA A 597 6.20 10.17 -5.42
CA ALA A 597 5.57 11.32 -4.79
C ALA A 597 6.52 12.52 -4.71
N ALA A 598 7.79 12.31 -4.37
CA ALA A 598 8.81 13.36 -4.34
C ALA A 598 9.05 14.00 -5.72
N VAL A 599 9.04 13.21 -6.81
CA VAL A 599 9.15 13.75 -8.18
C VAL A 599 7.91 14.56 -8.57
N VAL A 600 6.70 14.11 -8.21
CA VAL A 600 5.45 14.87 -8.42
C VAL A 600 5.47 16.18 -7.63
N GLU A 601 5.97 16.17 -6.40
CA GLU A 601 6.14 17.36 -5.57
C GLU A 601 7.16 18.35 -6.18
N LEU A 602 8.31 17.86 -6.66
CA LEU A 602 9.30 18.70 -7.36
C LEU A 602 8.73 19.32 -8.65
N LEU A 603 7.93 18.57 -9.41
CA LEU A 603 7.24 19.06 -10.60
C LEU A 603 6.25 20.19 -10.26
N ASN A 604 5.47 20.01 -9.19
CA ASN A 604 4.58 21.05 -8.68
C ASN A 604 5.36 22.28 -8.22
N LYS A 605 6.49 22.09 -7.51
CA LYS A 605 7.36 23.18 -7.03
C LYS A 605 7.96 23.99 -8.19
N ASN A 606 8.50 23.33 -9.21
CA ASN A 606 9.06 24.00 -10.40
C ASN A 606 7.99 24.72 -11.21
N LYS A 607 6.78 24.15 -11.33
CA LYS A 607 5.62 24.81 -11.94
C LYS A 607 5.23 26.07 -11.16
N SER A 608 5.04 25.97 -9.85
CA SER A 608 4.68 27.11 -8.99
C SER A 608 5.73 28.23 -9.07
N ALA A 609 7.02 27.89 -9.10
CA ALA A 609 8.09 28.87 -9.24
C ALA A 609 8.08 29.59 -10.61
N LEU A 610 7.90 28.86 -11.71
CA LEU A 610 7.81 29.45 -13.06
C LEU A 610 6.58 30.35 -13.23
N CYS A 611 5.45 29.97 -12.62
CA CYS A 611 4.22 30.76 -12.67
C CYS A 611 4.27 32.02 -11.81
N ALA A 612 4.84 31.93 -10.61
CA ALA A 612 5.11 33.11 -9.79
C ALA A 612 6.04 34.09 -10.51
N LEU A 613 7.09 33.60 -11.18
CA LEU A 613 7.99 34.40 -12.00
C LEU A 613 7.28 35.07 -13.19
N GLN A 614 6.33 34.38 -13.84
CA GLN A 614 5.52 34.94 -14.92
C GLN A 614 4.62 36.08 -14.44
N GLU A 615 3.92 35.88 -13.33
CA GLU A 615 3.07 36.91 -12.72
C GLU A 615 3.91 38.13 -12.32
N GLU A 616 5.05 37.90 -11.69
CA GLU A 616 5.95 38.95 -11.23
C GLU A 616 6.55 39.76 -12.39
N LEU A 617 7.02 39.12 -13.46
CA LEU A 617 7.49 39.81 -14.68
C LEU A 617 6.39 40.59 -15.39
N THR A 618 5.14 40.10 -15.33
CA THR A 618 3.98 40.80 -15.92
C THR A 618 3.66 42.05 -15.12
N ALA A 619 3.62 41.95 -13.78
CA ALA A 619 3.42 43.09 -12.90
C ALA A 619 4.53 44.16 -13.08
N LEU A 620 5.80 43.75 -13.16
CA LEU A 620 6.93 44.66 -13.40
C LEU A 620 6.88 45.33 -14.78
N SER A 621 6.41 44.60 -15.81
CA SER A 621 6.17 45.17 -17.15
C SER A 621 5.12 46.29 -17.11
N ILE A 622 4.01 46.07 -16.39
CA ILE A 622 2.93 47.07 -16.23
C ILE A 622 3.42 48.28 -15.43
N GLN A 623 4.21 48.07 -14.38
CA GLN A 623 4.81 49.16 -13.60
C GLN A 623 5.76 50.03 -14.46
N ASN A 624 6.65 49.41 -15.26
CA ASN A 624 7.53 50.14 -16.17
C ASN A 624 6.75 51.00 -17.19
N GLU A 625 5.68 50.46 -17.78
CA GLU A 625 4.81 51.22 -18.70
C GLU A 625 4.09 52.39 -18.00
N THR A 626 3.69 52.22 -16.74
CA THR A 626 3.02 53.28 -15.97
C THR A 626 3.99 54.45 -15.70
N VAL A 627 5.22 54.15 -15.31
CA VAL A 627 6.26 55.18 -15.08
C VAL A 627 6.71 55.84 -16.40
N SER A 628 6.74 55.08 -17.51
CA SER A 628 6.99 55.60 -18.86
C SER A 628 6.00 56.70 -19.26
N ARG A 629 4.69 56.45 -19.11
CA ARG A 629 3.67 57.46 -19.48
C ARG A 629 3.81 58.76 -18.68
N ARG A 630 4.21 58.66 -17.41
CA ARG A 630 4.52 59.84 -16.60
C ARG A 630 5.73 60.59 -17.17
N SER A 631 6.79 59.88 -17.55
CA SER A 631 7.99 60.45 -18.17
C SER A 631 7.69 61.19 -19.49
N GLU A 632 6.82 60.62 -20.34
CA GLU A 632 6.40 61.23 -21.61
C GLU A 632 5.65 62.55 -21.40
N LYS A 633 4.73 62.60 -20.41
CA LYS A 633 3.97 63.80 -20.08
C LYS A 633 4.86 64.98 -19.66
N LEU A 634 6.01 64.70 -19.03
CA LEU A 634 6.96 65.75 -18.63
C LEU A 634 7.53 66.56 -19.80
N VAL A 635 7.55 66.01 -21.02
CA VAL A 635 8.07 66.70 -22.20
C VAL A 635 7.20 67.91 -22.55
N GLU A 636 5.89 67.73 -22.55
CA GLU A 636 4.93 68.80 -22.84
C GLU A 636 4.97 69.88 -21.75
N ASP A 637 5.01 69.46 -20.48
CA ASP A 637 5.05 70.37 -19.34
C ASP A 637 6.36 71.20 -19.31
N ILE A 638 7.52 70.59 -19.59
CA ILE A 638 8.82 71.29 -19.70
C ILE A 638 8.78 72.36 -20.79
N SER A 639 8.23 72.02 -21.97
CA SER A 639 8.12 72.97 -23.08
C SER A 639 7.18 74.13 -22.74
N GLY A 640 6.01 73.82 -22.18
CA GLY A 640 5.00 74.82 -21.84
C GLY A 640 5.50 75.88 -20.84
N ILE A 641 6.27 75.46 -19.83
CA ILE A 641 6.84 76.39 -18.85
C ILE A 641 7.93 77.26 -19.46
N LYS A 642 8.79 76.70 -20.32
CA LYS A 642 9.86 77.44 -21.01
C LYS A 642 9.30 78.52 -21.95
N ASP A 643 8.23 78.21 -22.66
CA ASP A 643 7.57 79.16 -23.56
C ASP A 643 6.88 80.29 -22.78
N ALA A 644 6.20 79.96 -21.68
CA ALA A 644 5.58 80.94 -20.80
C ALA A 644 6.61 81.89 -20.16
N ALA A 645 7.74 81.34 -19.71
CA ALA A 645 8.87 82.12 -19.19
C ALA A 645 9.43 83.09 -20.24
N SER A 646 9.66 82.62 -21.47
CA SER A 646 10.22 83.43 -22.55
C SER A 646 9.31 84.60 -22.93
N LYS A 647 7.98 84.38 -22.95
CA LYS A 647 7.01 85.43 -23.23
C LYS A 647 7.01 86.54 -22.17
N LEU A 648 7.07 86.17 -20.89
CA LEU A 648 7.07 87.15 -19.78
C LEU A 648 8.32 88.04 -19.78
N ALA A 649 9.48 87.50 -20.17
CA ALA A 649 10.69 88.30 -20.33
C ALA A 649 10.55 89.35 -21.45
N ALA A 650 9.91 88.99 -22.56
CA ALA A 650 9.65 89.93 -23.66
C ALA A 650 8.69 91.05 -23.22
N ASP A 651 7.60 90.72 -22.53
CA ASP A 651 6.61 91.70 -22.03
C ASP A 651 7.24 92.69 -21.03
N ALA A 652 8.12 92.21 -20.15
CA ALA A 652 8.83 93.06 -19.19
C ALA A 652 9.81 94.04 -19.86
N ALA A 653 10.50 93.62 -20.92
CA ALA A 653 11.39 94.50 -21.68
C ALA A 653 10.62 95.66 -22.36
N VAL A 654 9.44 95.37 -22.89
CA VAL A 654 8.54 96.39 -23.47
C VAL A 654 8.07 97.39 -22.41
N SER A 655 7.69 96.91 -21.22
CA SER A 655 7.25 97.76 -20.10
C SER A 655 8.35 98.72 -19.63
N MET A 656 9.59 98.23 -19.51
CA MET A 656 10.75 99.06 -19.14
C MET A 656 10.95 100.23 -20.12
N HIS A 657 10.99 99.93 -21.43
CA HIS A 657 11.18 100.94 -22.46
C HIS A 657 10.11 102.04 -22.38
N ASN A 658 8.85 101.64 -22.17
CA ASN A 658 7.74 102.58 -22.05
C ASN A 658 7.84 103.45 -20.79
N CYS A 659 8.25 102.89 -19.65
CA CYS A 659 8.43 103.65 -18.41
C CYS A 659 9.47 104.75 -18.54
N THR A 660 10.67 104.42 -19.03
CA THR A 660 11.76 105.40 -19.21
C THR A 660 11.37 106.50 -20.19
N SER A 661 10.70 106.15 -21.30
CA SER A 661 10.29 107.11 -22.32
C SER A 661 9.26 108.12 -21.80
N VAL A 662 8.23 107.65 -21.09
CA VAL A 662 7.18 108.54 -20.54
C VAL A 662 7.71 109.40 -19.39
N ALA A 663 8.56 108.85 -18.52
CA ALA A 663 9.19 109.60 -17.43
C ALA A 663 10.03 110.77 -17.95
N LYS A 664 10.83 110.54 -19.00
CA LYS A 664 11.64 111.58 -19.64
C LYS A 664 10.77 112.74 -20.17
N LEU A 665 9.68 112.42 -20.86
CA LEU A 665 8.76 113.45 -21.39
C LEU A 665 8.09 114.27 -20.29
N ALA A 666 7.70 113.63 -19.17
CA ALA A 666 7.13 114.32 -18.02
C ALA A 666 8.13 115.29 -17.37
N LYS A 667 9.40 114.88 -17.22
CA LYS A 667 10.49 115.72 -16.69
C LYS A 667 10.76 116.94 -17.58
N GLU A 668 10.83 116.74 -18.90
CA GLU A 668 11.04 117.83 -19.85
C GLU A 668 9.89 118.85 -19.84
N ALA A 669 8.65 118.40 -19.67
CA ALA A 669 7.48 119.28 -19.54
C ALA A 669 7.55 120.14 -18.27
N ALA A 670 7.96 119.56 -17.15
CA ALA A 670 8.05 120.27 -15.87
C ALA A 670 9.04 121.44 -15.89
N LEU A 671 10.12 121.35 -16.68
CA LEU A 671 11.12 122.41 -16.82
C LEU A 671 10.59 123.72 -17.43
N LEU A 672 9.46 123.69 -18.15
CA LEU A 672 8.84 124.88 -18.76
C LEU A 672 8.08 125.75 -17.74
N ARG A 673 8.10 125.40 -16.45
CA ARG A 673 7.50 126.17 -15.35
C ARG A 673 8.54 126.45 -14.26
N PRO A 674 9.01 127.70 -14.10
CA PRO A 674 9.75 128.11 -12.90
C PRO A 674 8.82 128.02 -11.68
N GLY A 675 9.03 127.03 -10.79
CA GLY A 675 8.29 126.88 -9.53
C GLY A 675 7.27 125.72 -9.44
N ALA A 676 7.32 124.72 -10.32
CA ALA A 676 6.54 123.47 -10.17
C ALA A 676 7.30 122.45 -9.29
N THR A 677 7.26 122.60 -7.96
CA THR A 677 7.88 121.64 -7.05
C THR A 677 7.09 120.31 -7.01
N GLY A 678 7.80 119.17 -7.14
CA GLY A 678 7.27 117.81 -6.93
C GLY A 678 6.90 116.99 -8.18
N ALA A 679 7.07 117.52 -9.40
CA ALA A 679 6.81 116.75 -10.61
C ALA A 679 7.93 115.76 -11.00
N ASP A 680 9.17 116.13 -10.69
CA ASP A 680 10.36 115.29 -10.95
C ASP A 680 10.38 114.07 -10.01
N ASP A 681 10.10 114.28 -8.71
CA ASP A 681 10.06 113.21 -7.70
C ASP A 681 9.03 112.12 -8.03
N LYS A 682 7.83 112.51 -8.50
CA LYS A 682 6.78 111.55 -8.91
C LYS A 682 7.16 110.79 -10.18
N ALA A 683 7.78 111.46 -11.15
CA ALA A 683 8.27 110.81 -12.37
C ALA A 683 9.43 109.85 -12.07
N GLN A 684 10.31 110.20 -11.13
CA GLN A 684 11.39 109.32 -10.70
C GLN A 684 10.88 108.13 -9.88
N TYR A 685 9.89 108.35 -9.00
CA TYR A 685 9.28 107.29 -8.18
C TYR A 685 8.61 106.20 -9.02
N ALA A 686 7.77 106.58 -10.00
CA ALA A 686 7.12 105.59 -10.85
C ALA A 686 8.08 104.94 -11.87
N GLU A 687 9.16 105.62 -12.29
CA GLU A 687 10.25 105.03 -13.08
C GLU A 687 11.03 103.96 -12.28
N GLN A 688 11.36 104.24 -11.01
CA GLN A 688 12.02 103.29 -10.11
C GLN A 688 11.16 102.07 -9.82
N ASN A 689 9.87 102.26 -9.48
CA ASN A 689 8.98 101.13 -9.20
C ASN A 689 8.75 100.24 -10.43
N CYS A 690 8.65 100.83 -11.61
CA CYS A 690 8.58 100.08 -12.86
C CYS A 690 9.86 99.28 -13.11
N THR A 691 11.03 99.87 -12.83
CA THR A 691 12.33 99.21 -12.95
C THR A 691 12.43 97.99 -12.02
N LEU A 692 12.02 98.15 -10.75
CA LEU A 692 12.00 97.07 -9.77
C LEU A 692 11.07 95.93 -10.19
N ALA A 693 9.87 96.25 -10.67
CA ALA A 693 8.93 95.24 -11.15
C ALA A 693 9.49 94.43 -12.33
N VAL A 694 10.17 95.08 -13.28
CA VAL A 694 10.84 94.39 -14.41
C VAL A 694 12.02 93.53 -13.94
N GLN A 695 12.81 94.01 -12.99
CA GLN A 695 13.93 93.26 -12.44
C GLN A 695 13.47 92.01 -11.66
N GLU A 696 12.33 92.11 -10.98
CA GLU A 696 11.68 90.98 -10.32
C GLU A 696 11.26 89.93 -11.35
N VAL A 697 10.64 90.32 -12.48
CA VAL A 697 10.34 89.41 -13.59
C VAL A 697 11.60 88.67 -14.06
N SER A 698 12.71 89.37 -14.31
CA SER A 698 13.95 88.73 -14.76
C SER A 698 14.44 87.68 -13.76
N THR A 699 14.46 88.03 -12.48
CA THR A 699 14.98 87.18 -11.41
C THR A 699 14.12 85.93 -11.20
N THR A 700 12.79 86.07 -11.18
CA THR A 700 11.89 84.93 -11.02
C THR A 700 11.89 84.05 -12.27
N ASN A 701 12.06 84.64 -13.45
CA ASN A 701 12.13 83.90 -14.71
C ASN A 701 13.42 83.07 -14.86
N GLU A 702 14.56 83.61 -14.44
CA GLU A 702 15.83 82.86 -14.36
C GLU A 702 15.72 81.65 -13.43
N LYS A 703 15.09 81.82 -12.26
CA LYS A 703 14.81 80.71 -11.34
C LYS A 703 13.89 79.66 -11.97
N ALA A 704 12.84 80.08 -12.66
CA ALA A 704 11.96 79.16 -13.38
C ALA A 704 12.74 78.32 -14.41
N LEU A 705 13.58 78.96 -15.23
CA LEU A 705 14.39 78.28 -16.24
C LEU A 705 15.45 77.36 -15.64
N ALA A 706 16.05 77.72 -14.50
CA ALA A 706 16.98 76.84 -13.79
C ALA A 706 16.28 75.55 -13.33
N PHE A 707 15.07 75.65 -12.75
CA PHE A 707 14.28 74.48 -12.37
C PHE A 707 13.84 73.64 -13.57
N VAL A 708 13.50 74.28 -14.70
CA VAL A 708 13.25 73.58 -15.98
C VAL A 708 14.49 72.81 -16.45
N GLY A 709 15.68 73.39 -16.32
CA GLY A 709 16.94 72.72 -16.64
C GLY A 709 17.17 71.45 -15.81
N VAL A 710 16.92 71.52 -14.50
CA VAL A 710 17.03 70.35 -13.61
C VAL A 710 15.98 69.29 -13.95
N ALA A 711 14.72 69.70 -14.20
CA ALA A 711 13.67 68.79 -14.61
C ALA A 711 13.99 68.08 -15.94
N THR A 712 14.61 68.80 -16.88
CA THR A 712 15.05 68.26 -18.17
C THR A 712 16.17 67.22 -17.99
N GLY A 713 17.13 67.48 -17.10
CA GLY A 713 18.18 66.52 -16.76
C GLY A 713 17.62 65.22 -16.19
N ALA A 714 16.78 65.32 -15.15
CA ALA A 714 16.14 64.16 -14.53
C ALA A 714 15.27 63.36 -15.51
N LYS A 715 14.55 64.04 -16.42
CA LYS A 715 13.77 63.40 -17.49
C LYS A 715 14.65 62.65 -18.49
N ASN A 716 15.80 63.21 -18.89
CA ASN A 716 16.69 62.54 -19.84
C ASN A 716 17.31 61.28 -19.23
N ASP A 717 17.69 61.34 -17.96
CA ASP A 717 18.16 60.17 -17.22
C ASP A 717 17.05 59.12 -17.07
N ALA A 718 15.80 59.54 -16.83
CA ALA A 718 14.65 58.65 -16.80
C ALA A 718 14.44 57.93 -18.15
N VAL A 719 14.47 58.64 -19.27
CA VAL A 719 14.33 58.03 -20.62
C VAL A 719 15.44 57.01 -20.89
N LYS A 720 16.69 57.33 -20.51
CA LYS A 720 17.82 56.41 -20.69
C LYS A 720 17.65 55.13 -19.88
N LEU A 721 17.28 55.26 -18.60
CA LEU A 721 17.06 54.11 -17.72
C LEU A 721 15.84 53.28 -18.17
N GLN A 722 14.78 53.93 -18.66
CA GLN A 722 13.60 53.27 -19.21
C GLN A 722 13.93 52.39 -20.43
N GLY A 723 14.80 52.86 -21.33
CA GLY A 723 15.25 52.08 -22.48
C GLY A 723 16.02 50.82 -22.06
N GLN A 724 16.92 50.95 -21.09
CA GLN A 724 17.68 49.82 -20.53
C GLN A 724 16.77 48.82 -19.81
N LEU A 725 15.78 49.32 -19.07
CA LEU A 725 14.83 48.51 -18.31
C LEU A 725 13.88 47.72 -19.20
N THR A 726 13.41 48.34 -20.29
CA THR A 726 12.56 47.67 -21.30
C THR A 726 13.30 46.49 -21.93
N GLU A 727 14.59 46.66 -22.23
CA GLU A 727 15.42 45.61 -22.79
C GLU A 727 15.71 44.49 -21.78
N LEU A 728 15.97 44.84 -20.51
CA LEU A 728 16.17 43.88 -19.43
C LEU A 728 14.89 43.05 -19.17
N ILE A 729 13.72 43.68 -19.14
CA ILE A 729 12.43 42.98 -19.02
C ILE A 729 12.23 42.03 -20.22
N ARG A 730 12.54 42.47 -21.44
CA ARG A 730 12.45 41.65 -22.65
C ARG A 730 13.38 40.43 -22.59
N GLU A 731 14.62 40.60 -22.13
CA GLU A 731 15.58 39.52 -21.94
C GLU A 731 15.08 38.50 -20.92
N LYS A 732 14.57 38.97 -19.77
CA LYS A 732 14.02 38.11 -18.71
C LYS A 732 12.76 37.38 -19.16
N LYS A 733 11.86 38.01 -19.93
CA LYS A 733 10.71 37.34 -20.58
C LYS A 733 11.19 36.26 -21.56
N LYS A 734 12.18 36.56 -22.39
CA LYS A 734 12.74 35.58 -23.34
C LYS A 734 13.38 34.39 -22.62
N ARG A 735 14.07 34.63 -21.51
CA ARG A 735 14.65 33.58 -20.66
C ARG A 735 13.57 32.74 -19.98
N LEU A 736 12.49 33.36 -19.48
CA LEU A 736 11.33 32.67 -18.93
C LEU A 736 10.68 31.73 -19.95
N GLU A 737 10.42 32.21 -21.17
CA GLU A 737 9.83 31.40 -22.23
C GLU A 737 10.75 30.26 -22.67
N LYS A 738 12.08 30.48 -22.69
CA LYS A 738 13.04 29.42 -22.92
C LYS A 738 12.97 28.35 -21.82
N THR A 739 12.95 28.75 -20.56
CA THR A 739 12.88 27.81 -19.41
C THR A 739 11.54 27.06 -19.36
N LYS A 740 10.42 27.72 -19.67
CA LYS A 740 9.11 27.07 -19.84
C LYS A 740 9.12 26.07 -20.99
N GLY A 741 9.73 26.43 -22.12
CA GLY A 741 9.93 25.53 -23.26
C GLY A 741 10.73 24.29 -22.88
N THR A 742 11.86 24.46 -22.17
CA THR A 742 12.66 23.34 -21.65
C THR A 742 11.85 22.47 -20.67
N PHE A 743 11.07 23.06 -19.77
CA PHE A 743 10.22 22.34 -18.84
C PHE A 743 9.10 21.55 -19.56
N ALA A 744 8.49 22.13 -20.60
CA ALA A 744 7.47 21.47 -21.42
C ALA A 744 8.06 20.35 -22.29
N GLU A 745 9.23 20.56 -22.91
CA GLU A 745 9.96 19.56 -23.71
C GLU A 745 10.37 18.36 -22.83
N MET A 746 10.84 18.62 -21.61
CA MET A 746 11.18 17.61 -20.60
C MET A 746 9.97 16.74 -20.25
N LEU A 747 8.80 17.35 -20.03
CA LEU A 747 7.54 16.64 -19.78
C LEU A 747 7.08 15.82 -21.00
N LYS A 748 7.27 16.35 -22.21
CA LYS A 748 6.91 15.69 -23.47
C LYS A 748 7.77 14.44 -23.75
N ASN A 749 9.06 14.49 -23.43
CA ASN A 749 9.98 13.37 -23.63
C ASN A 749 9.80 12.24 -22.60
N ALA A 750 9.11 12.52 -21.49
CA ALA A 750 8.96 11.56 -20.39
C ALA A 750 7.55 10.95 -20.24
N SER A 751 6.51 11.57 -20.80
CA SER A 751 5.13 11.09 -20.76
C SER A 751 4.74 10.31 -22.02
N VAL A 752 3.97 9.24 -21.85
CA VAL A 752 3.37 8.45 -22.95
C VAL A 752 2.21 9.18 -23.63
N LYS A 753 1.60 10.16 -22.93
CA LYS A 753 0.57 11.05 -23.49
C LYS A 753 1.19 12.39 -23.89
N PRO A 754 0.92 12.90 -25.11
CA PRO A 754 1.33 14.23 -25.50
C PRO A 754 0.62 15.26 -24.63
N LEU A 755 1.36 15.88 -23.70
CA LEU A 755 0.90 17.08 -23.02
C LEU A 755 0.91 18.23 -24.03
N LYS A 756 -0.27 18.73 -24.38
CA LYS A 756 -0.39 20.09 -24.92
C LYS A 756 -0.23 21.06 -23.75
N VAL A 757 1.01 21.31 -23.33
CA VAL A 757 1.30 22.44 -22.44
C VAL A 757 1.33 23.69 -23.31
N GLU A 758 0.17 24.14 -23.79
CA GLU A 758 0.07 25.46 -24.41
C GLU A 758 0.34 26.56 -23.37
N ASN A 759 0.12 26.26 -22.08
CA ASN A 759 0.42 27.16 -20.98
C ASN A 759 0.93 26.39 -19.74
N THR A 760 2.17 26.64 -19.31
CA THR A 760 2.84 25.96 -18.19
C THR A 760 2.14 26.16 -16.84
N CYS A 761 1.25 27.15 -16.76
CA CYS A 761 0.55 27.57 -15.55
C CYS A 761 -0.91 27.09 -15.44
N GLU A 762 -1.42 26.34 -16.41
CA GLU A 762 -2.74 25.71 -16.30
C GLU A 762 -2.77 24.58 -15.26
N ALA A 763 -3.95 24.18 -14.82
CA ALA A 763 -4.18 23.13 -13.82
C ALA A 763 -3.83 21.72 -14.36
N VAL A 764 -2.53 21.45 -14.55
CA VAL A 764 -2.01 20.12 -14.84
C VAL A 764 -1.87 19.32 -13.54
N ASN A 765 -2.50 18.15 -13.48
CA ASN A 765 -2.35 17.19 -12.41
C ASN A 765 -1.19 16.22 -12.71
N PHE A 766 0.02 16.51 -12.25
CA PHE A 766 1.21 15.70 -12.58
C PHE A 766 1.14 14.24 -12.10
N SER A 767 0.28 13.92 -11.13
CA SER A 767 0.08 12.53 -10.68
C SER A 767 -0.57 11.64 -11.75
N GLU A 768 -1.23 12.22 -12.76
CA GLU A 768 -1.79 11.47 -13.90
C GLU A 768 -0.77 11.21 -15.01
N TYR A 769 0.38 11.89 -14.98
CA TYR A 769 1.39 11.86 -16.04
C TYR A 769 2.67 11.12 -15.62
N VAL A 770 3.03 11.19 -14.34
CA VAL A 770 4.11 10.39 -13.75
C VAL A 770 3.47 9.35 -12.85
N THR A 771 3.08 8.23 -13.45
CA THR A 771 2.28 7.17 -12.81
C THR A 771 3.13 5.97 -12.39
N THR A 772 4.35 5.84 -12.93
CA THR A 772 5.27 4.76 -12.59
C THR A 772 6.63 5.28 -12.10
N PHE A 773 7.32 4.48 -11.29
CA PHE A 773 8.64 4.83 -10.78
C PHE A 773 9.67 4.97 -11.90
N GLU A 774 9.60 4.16 -12.95
CA GLU A 774 10.49 4.24 -14.12
C GLU A 774 10.32 5.57 -14.89
N GLN A 775 9.12 6.16 -14.87
CA GLN A 775 8.90 7.50 -15.42
C GLN A 775 9.54 8.55 -14.51
N ALA A 776 9.38 8.43 -13.19
CA ALA A 776 10.01 9.32 -12.22
C ALA A 776 11.55 9.28 -12.30
N GLU A 777 12.14 8.10 -12.45
CA GLU A 777 13.60 7.91 -12.57
C GLU A 777 14.17 8.57 -13.84
N LYS A 778 13.43 8.56 -14.96
CA LYS A 778 13.83 9.25 -16.19
C LYS A 778 13.69 10.78 -16.10
N ILE A 779 12.67 11.26 -15.40
CA ILE A 779 12.37 12.70 -15.27
C ILE A 779 13.30 13.38 -14.26
N PHE A 780 13.64 12.69 -13.17
CA PHE A 780 14.34 13.28 -12.03
C PHE A 780 15.68 13.96 -12.38
N PRO A 781 16.59 13.38 -13.18
CA PRO A 781 17.83 14.05 -13.56
C PRO A 781 17.60 15.33 -14.38
N GLN A 782 16.51 15.38 -15.15
CA GLN A 782 16.18 16.50 -16.03
C GLN A 782 15.53 17.65 -15.25
N LEU A 783 14.81 17.35 -14.15
CA LEU A 783 14.22 18.35 -13.25
C LEU A 783 15.25 19.28 -12.60
N ARG A 784 16.48 18.78 -12.37
CA ARG A 784 17.59 19.58 -11.84
C ARG A 784 18.11 20.62 -12.84
N GLY A 785 17.78 20.51 -14.12
CA GLY A 785 18.22 21.43 -15.18
C GLY A 785 17.30 22.64 -15.41
N VAL A 786 16.23 22.80 -14.62
CA VAL A 786 15.31 23.94 -14.73
C VAL A 786 15.89 25.11 -13.93
N ASP A 787 16.73 25.92 -14.56
CA ASP A 787 17.39 27.09 -13.95
C ASP A 787 16.36 28.10 -13.41
N SER A 788 16.38 28.35 -12.10
CA SER A 788 15.70 29.50 -11.48
C SER A 788 16.54 30.76 -11.66
N PHE A 789 15.94 31.87 -12.10
CA PHE A 789 16.60 33.17 -12.21
C PHE A 789 15.76 34.26 -11.55
N GLY A 790 16.41 35.24 -10.91
CA GLY A 790 15.72 36.34 -10.23
C GLY A 790 15.42 37.54 -11.12
N VAL A 791 14.47 38.38 -10.66
CA VAL A 791 14.04 39.65 -11.30
C VAL A 791 14.31 40.89 -10.42
N ASP A 792 15.12 40.75 -9.37
CA ASP A 792 15.42 41.84 -8.41
C ASP A 792 16.21 43.00 -9.03
N ASP A 793 16.94 42.74 -10.11
CA ASP A 793 17.58 43.75 -10.96
C ASP A 793 16.55 44.63 -11.69
N VAL A 794 15.46 44.04 -12.19
CA VAL A 794 14.33 44.78 -12.79
C VAL A 794 13.63 45.65 -11.75
N LYS A 795 13.32 45.10 -10.56
CA LYS A 795 12.66 45.85 -9.46
C LYS A 795 13.45 47.08 -9.02
N ARG A 796 14.75 46.94 -8.80
CA ARG A 796 15.63 48.05 -8.40
C ARG A 796 15.65 49.16 -9.45
N ASN A 797 15.71 48.78 -10.73
CA ASN A 797 15.73 49.75 -11.83
C ASN A 797 14.39 50.46 -12.04
N ILE A 798 13.23 49.79 -11.84
CA ILE A 798 11.91 50.45 -11.82
C ILE A 798 11.84 51.50 -10.72
N THR A 799 12.32 51.16 -9.52
CA THR A 799 12.33 52.09 -8.37
C THR A 799 13.20 53.32 -8.64
N ALA A 800 14.38 53.12 -9.25
CA ALA A 800 15.26 54.21 -9.65
C ALA A 800 14.64 55.10 -10.75
N LEU A 801 13.93 54.50 -11.73
CA LEU A 801 13.21 55.24 -12.77
C LEU A 801 12.10 56.11 -12.18
N GLU A 802 11.33 55.57 -11.24
CA GLU A 802 10.26 56.30 -10.55
C GLU A 802 10.79 57.47 -9.72
N GLY A 803 11.96 57.31 -9.10
CA GLY A 803 12.67 58.39 -8.42
C GLY A 803 13.08 59.54 -9.35
N LEU A 804 13.58 59.23 -10.55
CA LEU A 804 13.96 60.22 -11.55
C LEU A 804 12.75 61.01 -12.09
N VAL A 805 11.66 60.30 -12.41
CA VAL A 805 10.39 60.93 -12.88
C VAL A 805 9.80 61.84 -11.80
N SER A 806 9.76 61.38 -10.55
CA SER A 806 9.23 62.19 -9.43
C SER A 806 10.10 63.43 -9.15
N SER A 807 11.42 63.32 -9.30
CA SER A 807 12.34 64.46 -9.21
C SER A 807 12.08 65.51 -10.30
N ALA A 808 11.81 65.08 -11.54
CA ALA A 808 11.46 65.98 -12.63
C ALA A 808 10.11 66.69 -12.40
N GLU A 809 9.08 65.96 -11.94
CA GLU A 809 7.76 66.52 -11.58
C GLU A 809 7.86 67.59 -10.48
N ALA A 810 8.66 67.35 -9.45
CA ALA A 810 8.86 68.29 -8.34
C ALA A 810 9.54 69.59 -8.80
N ASN A 811 10.53 69.50 -9.69
CA ASN A 811 11.22 70.68 -10.23
C ASN A 811 10.33 71.46 -11.21
N LEU A 812 9.51 70.78 -12.02
CA LEU A 812 8.50 71.43 -12.85
C LEU A 812 7.49 72.24 -12.03
N SER A 813 7.02 71.69 -10.92
CA SER A 813 6.10 72.39 -10.01
C SER A 813 6.72 73.68 -9.46
N ARG A 814 8.01 73.65 -9.11
CA ARG A 814 8.76 74.84 -8.68
C ARG A 814 8.95 75.85 -9.81
N ALA A 815 9.23 75.38 -11.03
CA ALA A 815 9.34 76.24 -12.19
C ALA A 815 8.03 76.97 -12.49
N GLN A 816 6.90 76.25 -12.45
CA GLN A 816 5.57 76.80 -12.66
C GLN A 816 5.24 77.90 -11.64
N SER A 817 5.56 77.66 -10.36
CA SER A 817 5.35 78.68 -9.31
C SER A 817 6.13 79.97 -9.58
N ASN A 818 7.35 79.87 -10.12
CA ASN A 818 8.16 81.05 -10.45
C ASN A 818 7.64 81.77 -11.70
N VAL A 819 7.12 81.05 -12.70
CA VAL A 819 6.44 81.67 -13.86
C VAL A 819 5.19 82.44 -13.42
N VAL A 820 4.43 81.93 -12.45
CA VAL A 820 3.28 82.64 -11.88
C VAL A 820 3.71 83.95 -11.20
N LEU A 821 4.80 83.94 -10.44
CA LEU A 821 5.36 85.14 -9.82
C LEU A 821 5.83 86.16 -10.87
N SER A 822 6.58 85.72 -11.89
CA SER A 822 6.99 86.56 -13.03
C SER A 822 5.80 87.21 -13.74
N LYS A 823 4.67 86.50 -13.86
CA LYS A 823 3.46 87.04 -14.49
C LYS A 823 2.85 88.19 -13.70
N GLU A 824 2.88 88.12 -12.37
CA GLU A 824 2.34 89.17 -11.52
C GLU A 824 3.22 90.42 -11.54
N SER A 825 4.56 90.27 -11.47
CA SER A 825 5.49 91.39 -11.57
C SER A 825 5.44 92.07 -12.95
N SER A 826 5.18 91.32 -14.03
CA SER A 826 4.97 91.89 -15.37
C SER A 826 3.74 92.80 -15.42
N LYS A 827 2.61 92.38 -14.83
CA LYS A 827 1.41 93.23 -14.71
C LYS A 827 1.66 94.48 -13.88
N ASN A 828 2.46 94.39 -12.82
CA ASN A 828 2.82 95.54 -12.00
C ASN A 828 3.63 96.57 -12.80
N ALA A 829 4.57 96.13 -13.65
CA ALA A 829 5.31 97.02 -14.54
C ALA A 829 4.37 97.78 -15.51
N GLU A 830 3.43 97.10 -16.15
CA GLU A 830 2.43 97.73 -17.04
C GLU A 830 1.54 98.75 -16.30
N LYS A 831 1.16 98.45 -15.05
CA LYS A 831 0.40 99.35 -14.20
C LYS A 831 1.17 100.67 -13.97
N TYR A 832 2.45 100.61 -13.62
CA TYR A 832 3.27 101.80 -13.40
C TYR A 832 3.48 102.63 -14.68
N VAL A 833 3.62 102.00 -15.86
CA VAL A 833 3.63 102.72 -17.17
C VAL A 833 2.35 103.55 -17.33
N SER A 834 1.21 102.94 -17.02
CA SER A 834 -0.10 103.56 -17.20
C SER A 834 -0.32 104.74 -16.25
N GLU A 835 0.04 104.58 -14.98
CA GLU A 835 0.01 105.65 -13.98
C GLU A 835 0.92 106.82 -14.38
N MET A 836 2.11 106.55 -14.91
CA MET A 836 3.04 107.57 -15.39
C MET A 836 2.48 108.38 -16.56
N ARG A 837 1.78 107.73 -17.51
CA ARG A 837 1.15 108.44 -18.65
C ARG A 837 0.07 109.42 -18.18
N VAL A 838 -0.75 109.01 -17.20
CA VAL A 838 -1.78 109.87 -16.61
C VAL A 838 -1.12 111.09 -15.95
N PHE A 839 -0.06 110.87 -15.18
CA PHE A 839 0.71 111.93 -14.54
C PHE A 839 1.32 112.91 -15.56
N ALA A 840 2.00 112.40 -16.60
CA ALA A 840 2.60 113.23 -17.65
C ALA A 840 1.56 114.15 -18.32
N ARG A 841 0.38 113.61 -18.66
CA ARG A 841 -0.73 114.40 -19.25
C ARG A 841 -1.21 115.51 -18.31
N ALA A 842 -1.24 115.26 -17.00
CA ALA A 842 -1.61 116.27 -16.00
C ALA A 842 -0.57 117.41 -15.95
N VAL A 843 0.73 117.08 -16.01
CA VAL A 843 1.81 118.09 -16.06
C VAL A 843 1.67 118.99 -17.30
N PHE A 844 1.43 118.42 -18.48
CA PHE A 844 1.24 119.20 -19.71
C PHE A 844 0.06 120.16 -19.64
N LYS A 845 -1.06 119.73 -19.04
CA LYS A 845 -2.24 120.57 -18.87
C LYS A 845 -1.93 121.80 -18.01
N ASP A 846 -1.25 121.59 -16.89
CA ASP A 846 -0.89 122.66 -15.97
C ASP A 846 0.10 123.69 -16.57
N VAL A 847 1.08 123.22 -17.36
CA VAL A 847 2.01 124.10 -18.09
C VAL A 847 1.26 124.96 -19.11
N MET A 848 0.34 124.37 -19.87
CA MET A 848 -0.50 125.11 -20.83
C MET A 848 -1.37 126.18 -20.16
N GLU A 849 -2.01 125.87 -19.02
CA GLU A 849 -2.80 126.85 -18.27
C GLU A 849 -1.97 128.01 -17.73
N THR A 850 -0.71 127.76 -17.38
CA THR A 850 0.22 128.79 -16.92
C THR A 850 0.64 129.72 -18.06
N GLN A 851 1.08 129.17 -19.19
CA GLN A 851 1.43 129.96 -20.38
C GLN A 851 0.26 130.83 -20.87
N ARG A 852 -0.97 130.29 -20.85
CA ARG A 852 -2.18 131.04 -21.18
C ARG A 852 -2.38 132.27 -20.28
N ARG A 853 -2.20 132.12 -18.96
CA ARG A 853 -2.36 133.23 -17.99
C ARG A 853 -1.37 134.35 -18.27
N GLU A 854 -0.12 134.02 -18.55
CA GLU A 854 0.92 135.00 -18.89
C GLU A 854 0.58 135.77 -20.19
N LEU A 855 0.15 135.05 -21.22
CA LEU A 855 -0.27 135.66 -22.49
C LEU A 855 -1.52 136.53 -22.33
N CYS A 856 -2.47 136.14 -21.48
CA CYS A 856 -3.62 137.00 -21.18
C CYS A 856 -3.22 138.31 -20.53
N ASN A 857 -2.32 138.26 -19.54
CA ASN A 857 -1.79 139.46 -18.90
C ASN A 857 -1.10 140.38 -19.93
N ALA A 858 -0.33 139.82 -20.86
CA ALA A 858 0.27 140.56 -21.96
C ALA A 858 -0.78 141.25 -22.85
N VAL A 859 -1.84 140.53 -23.24
CA VAL A 859 -2.96 141.09 -24.03
C VAL A 859 -3.67 142.22 -23.28
N GLN A 860 -4.00 142.05 -22.00
CA GLN A 860 -4.64 143.08 -21.19
C GLN A 860 -3.80 144.35 -21.13
N ARG A 861 -2.50 144.22 -20.87
CA ARG A 861 -1.59 145.37 -20.80
C ARG A 861 -1.42 146.08 -22.14
N LEU A 862 -1.41 145.36 -23.27
CA LEU A 862 -1.40 145.97 -24.61
C LEU A 862 -2.68 146.77 -24.87
N VAL A 863 -3.85 146.21 -24.52
CA VAL A 863 -5.15 146.88 -24.66
C VAL A 863 -5.24 148.12 -23.77
N GLU A 864 -4.80 148.05 -22.52
CA GLU A 864 -4.72 149.20 -21.62
C GLU A 864 -3.81 150.30 -22.17
N THR A 865 -2.66 149.91 -22.73
CA THR A 865 -1.72 150.85 -23.36
C THR A 865 -2.38 151.58 -24.52
N ASN A 866 -3.19 150.89 -25.33
CA ASN A 866 -3.95 151.50 -26.42
C ASN A 866 -5.02 152.49 -25.94
N GLN A 867 -5.75 152.14 -24.89
CA GLN A 867 -6.76 153.04 -24.31
C GLN A 867 -6.10 154.32 -23.78
N ARG A 868 -4.99 154.18 -23.05
CA ARG A 868 -4.24 155.33 -22.53
C ARG A 868 -3.63 156.17 -23.65
N ALA A 869 -3.10 155.56 -24.71
CA ALA A 869 -2.63 156.27 -25.89
C ALA A 869 -3.73 157.11 -26.54
N SER A 870 -4.97 156.60 -26.55
CA SER A 870 -6.14 157.33 -27.08
C SER A 870 -6.42 158.62 -26.30
N VAL A 871 -6.28 158.59 -24.98
CA VAL A 871 -6.42 159.77 -24.11
C VAL A 871 -5.36 160.82 -24.45
N VAL A 872 -4.10 160.40 -24.56
CA VAL A 872 -2.97 161.28 -24.92
C VAL A 872 -3.17 161.94 -26.28
N ILE A 873 -3.69 161.20 -27.28
CA ILE A 873 -4.02 161.74 -28.61
C ILE A 873 -5.11 162.83 -28.51
N SER A 874 -6.14 162.60 -27.68
CA SER A 874 -7.22 163.57 -27.49
C SER A 874 -6.73 164.85 -26.82
N GLN A 875 -5.95 164.72 -25.73
CA GLN A 875 -5.39 165.86 -25.00
C GLN A 875 -4.50 166.72 -25.89
N ALA A 876 -3.62 166.10 -26.69
CA ALA A 876 -2.80 166.81 -27.66
C ALA A 876 -3.65 167.61 -28.67
N ASN A 877 -4.80 167.08 -29.10
CA ASN A 877 -5.72 167.76 -30.02
C ASN A 877 -6.46 168.94 -29.36
N ASP A 878 -6.87 168.80 -28.11
CA ASP A 878 -7.52 169.88 -27.36
C ASP A 878 -6.54 171.02 -27.10
N ASN A 879 -5.31 170.67 -26.68
CA ASN A 879 -4.24 171.64 -26.46
C ASN A 879 -3.89 172.40 -27.74
N ARG A 880 -3.89 171.70 -28.88
CA ARG A 880 -3.73 172.29 -30.21
C ARG A 880 -4.79 173.36 -30.52
N ASN A 881 -6.06 173.08 -30.21
CA ASN A 881 -7.17 174.00 -30.46
C ASN A 881 -7.15 175.19 -29.51
N ASN A 882 -6.79 174.96 -28.25
CA ASN A 882 -6.64 176.02 -27.25
C ASN A 882 -5.53 177.00 -27.59
N ALA A 883 -4.40 176.52 -28.13
CA ALA A 883 -3.29 177.38 -28.52
C ALA A 883 -3.71 178.38 -29.61
N ARG A 884 -4.53 177.95 -30.58
CA ARG A 884 -5.06 178.85 -31.62
C ARG A 884 -5.87 180.00 -31.02
N ARG A 885 -6.73 179.70 -30.04
CA ARG A 885 -7.53 180.72 -29.35
C ARG A 885 -6.67 181.77 -28.65
N GLN A 886 -5.51 181.41 -28.10
CA GLN A 886 -4.62 182.39 -27.48
C GLN A 886 -4.02 183.37 -28.49
N ARG A 887 -3.72 182.90 -29.71
CA ARG A 887 -3.28 183.77 -30.80
C ARG A 887 -4.35 184.79 -31.19
N ASP A 888 -5.60 184.33 -31.29
CA ASP A 888 -6.73 185.19 -31.65
C ASP A 888 -6.96 186.26 -30.58
N ARG A 889 -6.93 185.87 -29.30
CA ARG A 889 -7.00 186.81 -28.16
C ARG A 889 -5.93 187.91 -28.22
N ALA A 890 -4.67 187.54 -28.43
CA ALA A 890 -3.59 188.50 -28.55
C ALA A 890 -3.77 189.46 -29.76
N LYS A 891 -4.42 188.99 -30.82
CA LYS A 891 -4.68 189.77 -32.04
C LYS A 891 -5.79 190.78 -31.81
N ASP A 892 -6.85 190.38 -31.13
CA ASP A 892 -7.95 191.28 -30.76
C ASP A 892 -7.46 192.40 -29.82
N ALA A 893 -6.61 192.06 -28.86
CA ALA A 893 -5.95 193.03 -27.98
C ALA A 893 -5.19 194.11 -28.78
N LEU A 894 -4.46 193.72 -29.81
CA LEU A 894 -3.77 194.67 -30.69
C LEU A 894 -4.76 195.63 -31.38
N GLY A 895 -5.91 195.12 -31.84
CA GLY A 895 -6.98 195.95 -32.40
C GLY A 895 -7.52 196.96 -31.41
N VAL A 896 -7.72 196.55 -30.15
CA VAL A 896 -8.17 197.42 -29.05
C VAL A 896 -7.13 198.50 -28.73
N ALA A 897 -5.85 198.14 -28.63
CA ALA A 897 -4.75 199.07 -28.35
C ALA A 897 -4.66 200.16 -29.43
N SER A 898 -4.58 199.76 -30.71
CA SER A 898 -4.50 200.70 -31.84
C SER A 898 -5.70 201.66 -31.89
N GLY A 899 -6.91 201.16 -31.59
CA GLY A 899 -8.11 201.99 -31.53
C GLY A 899 -8.16 202.96 -30.34
N ALA A 900 -7.35 202.74 -29.29
CA ALA A 900 -7.20 203.66 -28.17
C ALA A 900 -6.23 204.80 -28.50
N ALA A 901 -5.07 204.50 -29.09
CA ALA A 901 -4.08 205.48 -29.55
C ALA A 901 -4.68 206.52 -30.52
N ALA A 902 -5.48 206.07 -31.48
CA ALA A 902 -6.12 206.96 -32.45
C ALA A 902 -7.05 208.01 -31.82
N ARG A 903 -7.58 207.76 -30.61
CA ARG A 903 -8.49 208.68 -29.92
C ARG A 903 -7.77 209.71 -29.06
N SER A 904 -6.56 209.40 -28.63
CA SER A 904 -5.78 210.28 -27.76
C SER A 904 -4.30 210.00 -27.95
N ALA A 905 -3.55 211.02 -28.35
CA ALA A 905 -2.09 210.93 -28.44
C ALA A 905 -1.46 210.57 -27.09
N SER A 906 -2.13 210.90 -25.98
CA SER A 906 -1.71 210.51 -24.63
C SER A 906 -1.75 208.99 -24.41
N ALA A 907 -2.59 208.26 -25.16
CA ALA A 907 -2.70 206.81 -25.06
C ALA A 907 -1.64 206.07 -25.90
N ASP A 908 -0.95 206.76 -26.79
CA ASP A 908 0.01 206.16 -27.73
C ASP A 908 1.26 205.61 -27.04
N ALA A 909 1.63 206.21 -25.89
CA ALA A 909 2.72 205.69 -25.06
C ALA A 909 2.45 204.27 -24.51
N HIS A 910 1.19 203.80 -24.50
CA HIS A 910 0.78 202.50 -23.96
C HIS A 910 0.46 201.45 -25.03
N THR A 911 0.56 201.77 -26.32
CA THR A 911 0.21 200.86 -27.43
C THR A 911 1.42 200.17 -28.05
N SER A 912 2.63 200.64 -27.77
CA SER A 912 3.87 200.20 -28.44
C SER A 912 4.27 198.74 -28.16
N GLU A 913 3.90 198.17 -27.01
CA GLU A 913 4.32 196.82 -26.61
C GLU A 913 3.41 195.67 -27.11
N VAL A 914 2.16 195.97 -27.50
CA VAL A 914 1.14 194.95 -27.85
C VAL A 914 1.47 194.15 -29.14
N PRO A 915 2.00 194.75 -30.23
CA PRO A 915 2.36 193.99 -31.44
C PRO A 915 3.46 192.95 -31.19
N GLY A 916 4.43 193.26 -30.32
CA GLY A 916 5.49 192.33 -29.93
C GLY A 916 4.95 191.09 -29.25
N LYS A 917 4.01 191.26 -28.31
CA LYS A 917 3.38 190.15 -27.58
C LYS A 917 2.50 189.26 -28.46
N LEU A 918 1.85 189.80 -29.49
CA LEU A 918 1.14 188.99 -30.49
C LEU A 918 2.08 188.09 -31.30
N ARG A 919 3.26 188.60 -31.68
CA ARG A 919 4.27 187.81 -32.41
C ARG A 919 4.82 186.68 -31.54
N GLU A 920 5.20 186.98 -30.30
CA GLU A 920 5.69 185.98 -29.34
C GLU A 920 4.64 184.88 -29.05
N THR A 921 3.36 185.23 -28.99
CA THR A 921 2.25 184.27 -28.85
C THR A 921 2.14 183.39 -30.09
N SER A 922 2.18 184.01 -31.27
CA SER A 922 2.07 183.35 -32.58
C SER A 922 3.11 182.26 -32.83
N ASP A 923 4.36 182.50 -32.42
CA ASP A 923 5.47 181.55 -32.62
C ASP A 923 5.30 180.31 -31.75
N VAL A 924 4.95 180.49 -30.47
CA VAL A 924 4.71 179.37 -29.55
C VAL A 924 3.50 178.55 -29.94
N VAL A 925 2.43 179.20 -30.40
CA VAL A 925 1.25 178.48 -30.92
C VAL A 925 1.65 177.62 -32.11
N THR A 926 2.46 178.14 -33.05
CA THR A 926 2.91 177.38 -34.21
C THR A 926 3.74 176.15 -33.79
N GLY A 927 4.64 176.30 -32.82
CA GLY A 927 5.38 175.19 -32.23
C GLY A 927 4.46 174.15 -31.56
N THR A 928 3.45 174.59 -30.81
CA THR A 928 2.45 173.71 -30.15
C THR A 928 1.67 172.89 -31.19
N LEU A 929 1.30 173.50 -32.32
CA LEU A 929 0.57 172.83 -33.41
C LEU A 929 1.38 171.72 -34.09
N VAL A 930 2.68 171.93 -34.27
CA VAL A 930 3.58 170.94 -34.89
C VAL A 930 3.79 169.75 -33.96
N LEU A 931 4.08 170.02 -32.69
CA LEU A 931 4.35 168.98 -31.72
C LEU A 931 3.12 168.12 -31.45
N SER A 932 1.94 168.72 -31.29
CA SER A 932 0.70 167.98 -31.06
C SER A 932 0.31 167.07 -32.22
N ARG A 933 0.52 167.51 -33.48
CA ARG A 933 0.33 166.64 -34.66
C ARG A 933 1.21 165.40 -34.62
N SER A 934 2.47 165.54 -34.17
CA SER A 934 3.38 164.41 -34.07
C SER A 934 2.93 163.43 -32.99
N VAL A 935 2.55 163.92 -31.81
CA VAL A 935 2.02 163.08 -30.72
C VAL A 935 0.80 162.29 -31.18
N MET A 936 -0.14 162.95 -31.86
CA MET A 936 -1.34 162.29 -32.40
C MET A 936 -1.01 161.20 -33.43
N ARG A 937 -0.02 161.44 -34.31
CA ARG A 937 0.39 160.47 -35.34
C ARG A 937 1.06 159.25 -34.72
N ASP A 938 2.01 159.49 -33.81
CA ASP A 938 2.80 158.45 -33.18
C ASP A 938 1.92 157.60 -32.24
N GLY A 939 0.94 158.22 -31.56
CA GLY A 939 -0.06 157.51 -30.76
C GLY A 939 -0.92 156.55 -31.57
N LYS A 940 -1.41 156.98 -32.75
CA LYS A 940 -2.18 156.09 -33.64
C LYS A 940 -1.35 154.92 -34.17
N LYS A 941 -0.05 155.13 -34.40
CA LYS A 941 0.86 154.06 -34.84
C LYS A 941 1.02 152.99 -33.76
N LEU A 942 1.27 153.39 -32.52
CA LEU A 942 1.38 152.48 -31.39
C LEU A 942 0.10 151.64 -31.20
N GLN A 943 -1.08 152.28 -31.31
CA GLN A 943 -2.35 151.57 -31.19
C GLN A 943 -2.47 150.41 -32.18
N LYS A 944 -2.15 150.66 -33.46
CA LYS A 944 -2.19 149.65 -34.52
C LYS A 944 -1.19 148.52 -34.30
N GLU A 945 0.03 148.83 -33.86
CA GLU A 945 1.06 147.82 -33.59
C GLU A 945 0.65 146.88 -32.44
N ASN A 946 0.08 147.44 -31.37
CA ASN A 946 -0.42 146.66 -30.24
C ASN A 946 -1.62 145.78 -30.63
N GLU A 947 -2.53 146.26 -31.49
CA GLU A 947 -3.64 145.46 -32.01
C GLU A 947 -3.17 144.23 -32.81
N VAL A 948 -2.14 144.39 -33.65
CA VAL A 948 -1.54 143.26 -34.38
C VAL A 948 -0.93 142.24 -33.41
N GLN A 949 -0.20 142.69 -32.39
CA GLN A 949 0.39 141.78 -31.41
C GLN A 949 -0.67 141.00 -30.62
N VAL A 950 -1.79 141.65 -30.26
CA VAL A 950 -2.93 140.97 -29.62
C VAL A 950 -3.52 139.89 -30.54
N GLN A 951 -3.73 140.20 -31.82
CA GLN A 951 -4.25 139.21 -32.78
C GLN A 951 -3.32 137.99 -32.94
N GLU A 952 -2.01 138.22 -32.98
CA GLU A 952 -1.03 137.12 -33.09
C GLU A 952 -1.05 136.21 -31.85
N ILE A 953 -1.16 136.78 -30.64
CA ILE A 953 -1.28 136.00 -29.40
C ILE A 953 -2.54 135.11 -29.44
N HIS A 954 -3.68 135.64 -29.88
CA HIS A 954 -4.92 134.87 -30.01
C HIS A 954 -4.83 133.74 -31.04
N LYS A 955 -4.18 134.00 -32.18
CA LYS A 955 -4.03 132.99 -33.25
C LYS A 955 -3.13 131.84 -32.83
N THR A 956 -2.00 132.13 -32.19
CA THR A 956 -1.04 131.07 -31.84
C THR A 956 -1.56 130.18 -30.71
N ILE A 957 -2.27 130.72 -29.72
CA ILE A 957 -2.83 129.88 -28.65
C ILE A 957 -3.89 128.89 -29.16
N ALA A 958 -4.71 129.30 -30.12
CA ALA A 958 -5.66 128.43 -30.80
C ALA A 958 -4.97 127.25 -31.52
N SER A 959 -3.87 127.52 -32.22
CA SER A 959 -3.07 126.50 -32.91
C SER A 959 -2.50 125.47 -31.94
N VAL A 960 -1.92 125.93 -30.82
CA VAL A 960 -1.33 125.04 -29.81
C VAL A 960 -2.39 124.17 -29.14
N LEU A 961 -3.56 124.73 -28.83
CA LEU A 961 -4.67 123.95 -28.25
C LEU A 961 -5.14 122.84 -29.17
N ASN A 962 -5.21 123.07 -30.48
CA ASN A 962 -5.56 122.03 -31.45
C ASN A 962 -4.56 120.87 -31.44
N ASN A 963 -3.26 121.15 -31.36
CA ASN A 963 -2.23 120.10 -31.31
C ASN A 963 -2.26 119.30 -29.99
N VAL A 964 -2.49 119.96 -28.86
CA VAL A 964 -2.51 119.32 -27.53
C VAL A 964 -3.79 118.48 -27.32
N THR A 965 -4.89 118.87 -27.96
CA THR A 965 -6.20 118.20 -27.84
C THR A 965 -6.54 117.28 -29.00
N ASP A 966 -5.68 117.21 -30.03
CA ASP A 966 -5.90 116.46 -31.28
C ASP A 966 -7.24 116.83 -31.97
N ARG A 967 -7.60 118.12 -31.94
CA ARG A 967 -8.84 118.65 -32.55
C ARG A 967 -8.53 119.31 -33.91
N GLN A 968 -9.27 118.91 -34.95
CA GLN A 968 -9.22 119.55 -36.27
C GLN A 968 -10.31 120.62 -36.40
N GLY A 969 -9.96 121.91 -36.26
CA GLY A 969 -10.88 123.04 -36.47
C GLY A 969 -10.41 124.34 -35.81
N ALA A 970 -10.67 125.50 -36.43
CA ALA A 970 -10.24 126.80 -35.90
C ALA A 970 -11.05 127.16 -34.64
N VAL A 971 -10.46 126.97 -33.47
CA VAL A 971 -11.01 127.45 -32.20
C VAL A 971 -10.60 128.92 -32.05
N THR A 972 -11.52 129.86 -32.30
CA THR A 972 -11.28 131.29 -32.03
C THR A 972 -11.39 131.55 -30.54
N GLU A 973 -10.36 131.16 -29.78
CA GLU A 973 -10.38 131.31 -28.33
C GLU A 973 -9.73 132.61 -27.85
N ASN A 974 -10.44 133.27 -26.95
CA ASN A 974 -9.94 134.40 -26.22
C ASN A 974 -8.91 133.89 -25.19
N VAL A 975 -7.63 134.28 -25.31
CA VAL A 975 -6.57 133.90 -24.36
C VAL A 975 -6.93 134.26 -22.91
N CYS A 976 -7.74 135.30 -22.73
CA CYS A 976 -8.25 135.78 -21.44
C CYS A 976 -9.60 135.20 -21.00
N ALA A 977 -10.14 134.19 -21.68
CA ALA A 977 -11.33 133.50 -21.20
C ALA A 977 -11.12 132.94 -19.79
N ALA A 978 -12.15 133.00 -18.95
CA ALA A 978 -12.06 132.65 -17.53
C ALA A 978 -11.65 131.17 -17.31
N ALA A 979 -12.01 130.27 -18.23
CA ALA A 979 -11.55 128.88 -18.24
C ALA A 979 -11.57 128.31 -19.66
N MET A 980 -10.49 127.62 -20.07
CA MET A 980 -10.47 126.76 -21.24
C MET A 980 -10.58 125.32 -20.75
N SER A 981 -11.68 124.62 -21.01
CA SER A 981 -11.81 123.21 -20.65
C SER A 981 -11.19 122.34 -21.76
N TYR A 982 -9.97 121.87 -21.56
CA TYR A 982 -9.33 120.93 -22.47
C TYR A 982 -8.62 119.79 -21.72
N SER A 983 -8.48 118.67 -22.42
CA SER A 983 -7.74 117.48 -21.98
C SER A 983 -6.57 117.25 -22.93
N VAL A 984 -5.38 116.97 -22.38
CA VAL A 984 -4.21 116.60 -23.18
C VAL A 984 -4.43 115.17 -23.69
N THR A 985 -4.90 115.04 -24.92
CA THR A 985 -5.19 113.76 -25.59
C THR A 985 -4.16 113.43 -26.67
N GLY A 986 -3.54 114.45 -27.26
CA GLY A 986 -2.45 114.30 -28.22
C GLY A 986 -1.24 113.53 -27.67
N ALA A 987 -0.31 113.16 -28.55
CA ALA A 987 0.92 112.50 -28.13
C ALA A 987 1.73 113.42 -27.19
N LEU A 988 2.28 112.86 -26.11
CA LEU A 988 2.98 113.61 -25.07
C LEU A 988 4.17 114.42 -25.64
N LYS A 989 4.89 113.84 -26.61
CA LYS A 989 6.00 114.50 -27.28
C LYS A 989 5.53 115.71 -28.10
N ASP A 990 4.51 115.53 -28.94
CA ASP A 990 3.98 116.59 -29.81
C ASP A 990 3.35 117.72 -28.99
N SER A 991 2.74 117.38 -27.84
CA SER A 991 2.20 118.35 -26.88
C SER A 991 3.30 119.25 -26.30
N LEU A 992 4.48 118.68 -25.97
CA LEU A 992 5.61 119.45 -25.44
C LEU A 992 6.12 120.49 -26.42
N ASP A 993 6.27 120.11 -27.68
CA ASP A 993 6.80 121.01 -28.71
C ASP A 993 5.81 122.14 -29.01
N ALA A 994 4.49 121.87 -28.99
CA ALA A 994 3.46 122.88 -29.16
C ALA A 994 3.44 123.91 -28.01
N VAL A 995 3.66 123.48 -26.76
CA VAL A 995 3.68 124.38 -25.59
C VAL A 995 4.85 125.36 -25.64
N LYS A 996 6.03 124.91 -26.08
CA LYS A 996 7.26 125.76 -26.15
C LYS A 996 7.05 127.00 -27.02
N THR A 997 6.22 126.92 -28.06
CA THR A 997 5.92 128.04 -28.96
C THR A 997 5.18 129.22 -28.29
N LEU A 998 4.52 129.01 -27.14
CA LEU A 998 3.73 130.07 -26.47
C LEU A 998 4.61 131.08 -25.71
N ALA A 999 5.72 130.65 -25.14
CA ALA A 999 6.51 131.45 -24.20
C ALA A 999 7.14 132.72 -24.81
N SER A 1000 7.38 132.74 -26.13
CA SER A 1000 8.00 133.88 -26.81
C SER A 1000 7.04 135.05 -27.08
N LEU A 1001 5.73 134.84 -27.00
CA LEU A 1001 4.72 135.81 -27.44
C LEU A 1001 4.31 136.84 -26.37
N GLY A 1002 4.60 136.58 -25.09
CA GLY A 1002 4.19 137.44 -23.96
C GLY A 1002 5.01 138.72 -23.75
N ASN A 1003 6.07 138.97 -24.54
CA ASN A 1003 6.96 140.12 -24.33
C ASN A 1003 6.38 141.41 -24.95
N ILE A 1004 5.92 142.32 -24.09
CA ILE A 1004 5.27 143.59 -24.49
C ILE A 1004 6.10 144.83 -24.13
N THR A 1005 7.36 144.63 -23.74
CA THR A 1005 8.24 145.71 -23.24
C THR A 1005 8.37 146.85 -24.26
N GLY A 1006 8.49 146.52 -25.55
CA GLY A 1006 8.60 147.53 -26.61
C GLY A 1006 7.38 148.44 -26.75
N ALA A 1007 6.17 147.92 -26.50
CA ALA A 1007 4.93 148.69 -26.55
C ALA A 1007 4.83 149.71 -25.41
N LEU A 1008 5.19 149.28 -24.19
CA LEU A 1008 5.17 150.13 -22.99
C LEU A 1008 6.16 151.30 -23.11
N THR A 1009 7.40 151.02 -23.55
CA THR A 1009 8.42 152.07 -23.73
C THR A 1009 7.99 153.15 -24.74
N ARG A 1010 7.32 152.74 -25.83
CA ARG A 1010 6.79 153.69 -26.84
C ARG A 1010 5.65 154.55 -26.29
N PHE A 1011 4.82 153.99 -25.42
CA PHE A 1011 3.76 154.73 -24.75
C PHE A 1011 4.30 155.80 -23.79
N ASP A 1012 5.30 155.47 -22.98
CA ASP A 1012 5.91 156.43 -22.06
C ASP A 1012 6.53 157.61 -22.82
N TYR A 1013 7.17 157.35 -23.96
CA TYR A 1013 7.68 158.39 -24.86
C TYR A 1013 6.57 159.32 -25.38
N LEU A 1014 5.40 158.78 -25.72
CA LEU A 1014 4.25 159.58 -26.16
C LEU A 1014 3.72 160.50 -25.07
N GLN A 1015 3.57 160.00 -23.84
CA GLN A 1015 3.14 160.80 -22.70
C GLN A 1015 4.11 161.95 -22.41
N GLY A 1016 5.43 161.71 -22.50
CA GLY A 1016 6.43 162.75 -22.30
C GLY A 1016 6.31 163.91 -23.30
N ARG A 1017 5.95 163.61 -24.56
CA ARG A 1017 5.78 164.63 -25.60
C ARG A 1017 4.47 165.40 -25.48
N GLU A 1018 3.41 164.79 -24.99
CA GLU A 1018 2.14 165.48 -24.74
C GLU A 1018 2.30 166.54 -23.65
N LYS A 1019 3.01 166.23 -22.56
CA LYS A 1019 3.34 167.23 -21.52
C LYS A 1019 4.09 168.44 -22.07
N GLN A 1020 4.95 168.24 -23.07
CA GLN A 1020 5.62 169.35 -23.76
C GLN A 1020 4.63 170.20 -24.57
N VAL A 1021 3.62 169.59 -25.21
CA VAL A 1021 2.54 170.32 -25.89
C VAL A 1021 1.77 171.19 -24.89
N GLU A 1022 1.44 170.67 -23.71
CA GLU A 1022 0.74 171.40 -22.66
C GLU A 1022 1.56 172.59 -22.13
N ALA A 1023 2.86 172.40 -21.90
CA ALA A 1023 3.76 173.48 -21.48
C ALA A 1023 3.81 174.63 -22.50
N MET A 1024 3.89 174.30 -23.80
CA MET A 1024 3.88 175.31 -24.85
C MET A 1024 2.52 176.03 -24.94
N LEU A 1025 1.42 175.33 -24.73
CA LEU A 1025 0.09 175.95 -24.64
C LEU A 1025 0.04 177.00 -23.52
N ASN A 1026 0.51 176.65 -22.32
CA ASN A 1026 0.50 177.58 -21.19
C ASN A 1026 1.34 178.84 -21.46
N ALA A 1027 2.51 178.67 -22.08
CA ALA A 1027 3.34 179.81 -22.49
C ALA A 1027 2.64 180.70 -23.54
N SER A 1028 1.83 180.11 -24.45
CA SER A 1028 1.05 180.92 -25.40
C SER A 1028 -0.05 181.74 -24.72
N LYS A 1029 -0.69 181.19 -23.68
CA LYS A 1029 -1.73 181.89 -22.91
C LYS A 1029 -1.16 183.08 -22.15
N GLU A 1030 -0.04 182.88 -21.46
CA GLU A 1030 0.62 183.93 -20.67
C GLU A 1030 0.99 185.15 -21.54
N ARG A 1031 1.50 184.90 -22.75
CA ARG A 1031 1.87 185.95 -23.71
C ARG A 1031 0.65 186.68 -24.26
N ALA A 1032 -0.44 185.97 -24.53
CA ALA A 1032 -1.69 186.57 -24.97
C ALA A 1032 -2.32 187.47 -23.89
N ASP A 1033 -2.32 187.03 -22.63
CA ASP A 1033 -2.80 187.81 -21.50
C ASP A 1033 -1.97 189.10 -21.32
N GLY A 1034 -0.67 189.06 -21.61
CA GLY A 1034 0.20 190.24 -21.64
C GLY A 1034 -0.23 191.26 -22.70
N ALA A 1035 -0.57 190.81 -23.90
CA ALA A 1035 -1.06 191.67 -24.97
C ALA A 1035 -2.38 192.37 -24.60
N GLU A 1036 -3.33 191.65 -23.99
CA GLU A 1036 -4.61 192.21 -23.54
C GLU A 1036 -4.44 193.31 -22.47
N ARG A 1037 -3.54 193.11 -21.51
CA ARG A 1037 -3.27 194.12 -20.46
C ARG A 1037 -2.73 195.42 -21.03
N GLY A 1038 -1.78 195.34 -21.96
CA GLY A 1038 -1.24 196.51 -22.64
C GLY A 1038 -2.34 197.29 -23.37
N ALA A 1039 -3.22 196.59 -24.08
CA ALA A 1039 -4.34 197.20 -24.79
C ALA A 1039 -5.35 197.91 -23.88
N LEU A 1040 -5.68 197.30 -22.74
CA LEU A 1040 -6.61 197.90 -21.76
C LEU A 1040 -6.02 199.16 -21.12
N ALA A 1041 -4.73 199.17 -20.81
CA ALA A 1041 -4.05 200.33 -20.26
C ALA A 1041 -4.14 201.53 -21.23
N ALA A 1042 -3.87 201.29 -22.52
CA ALA A 1042 -4.02 202.31 -23.56
C ALA A 1042 -5.46 202.86 -23.64
N LEU A 1043 -6.48 201.99 -23.58
CA LEU A 1043 -7.87 202.41 -23.67
C LEU A 1043 -8.31 203.29 -22.50
N LYS A 1044 -7.80 203.03 -21.30
CA LYS A 1044 -8.14 203.80 -20.11
C LYS A 1044 -7.64 205.25 -20.22
N VAL A 1045 -6.38 205.43 -20.61
CA VAL A 1045 -5.77 206.75 -20.77
C VAL A 1045 -6.50 207.58 -21.83
N ALA A 1046 -6.95 206.93 -22.91
CA ALA A 1046 -7.72 207.58 -23.97
C ALA A 1046 -9.07 208.14 -23.48
N LYS A 1047 -9.72 207.51 -22.49
CA LYS A 1047 -10.99 207.98 -21.93
C LYS A 1047 -10.81 209.17 -21.00
N ASP A 1048 -9.81 209.13 -20.12
CA ASP A 1048 -9.61 210.13 -19.08
C ASP A 1048 -9.30 211.53 -19.65
N ALA A 1049 -8.56 211.60 -20.77
CA ALA A 1049 -8.25 212.86 -21.44
C ALA A 1049 -9.47 213.65 -21.94
N ARG A 1050 -10.59 212.96 -22.24
CA ARG A 1050 -11.80 213.60 -22.77
C ARG A 1050 -12.56 214.40 -21.72
N SER A 1051 -12.48 214.00 -20.45
CA SER A 1051 -13.21 214.62 -19.33
C SER A 1051 -12.63 215.97 -18.92
N THR A 1052 -11.31 216.14 -19.07
CA THR A 1052 -10.58 217.34 -18.61
C THR A 1052 -10.83 218.56 -19.49
N LEU A 1053 -11.01 218.37 -20.81
CA LEU A 1053 -11.27 219.47 -21.75
C LEU A 1053 -12.62 220.16 -21.52
N LEU A 1054 -13.63 219.42 -21.07
CA LEU A 1054 -14.96 219.95 -20.77
C LEU A 1054 -14.96 220.88 -19.55
N PHE A 1055 -14.09 220.64 -18.57
CA PHE A 1055 -14.06 221.39 -17.30
C PHE A 1055 -13.47 222.80 -17.46
N PHE A 1056 -12.43 222.96 -18.30
CA PHE A 1056 -11.79 224.25 -18.52
C PHE A 1056 -12.67 225.26 -19.28
N HIS A 1057 -13.60 224.78 -20.11
CA HIS A 1057 -14.51 225.67 -20.83
C HIS A 1057 -15.47 226.42 -19.92
N LEU A 1058 -15.82 225.83 -18.77
CA LEU A 1058 -16.76 226.40 -17.82
C LEU A 1058 -16.14 227.51 -16.95
N PHE A 1059 -14.83 227.39 -16.64
CA PHE A 1059 -14.16 228.27 -15.68
C PHE A 1059 -13.85 229.67 -16.24
N ARG A 1060 -13.77 229.82 -17.57
CA ARG A 1060 -13.46 231.12 -18.20
C ARG A 1060 -14.65 232.10 -18.20
N THR A 1061 -15.85 231.62 -17.92
CA THR A 1061 -17.11 232.39 -18.03
C THR A 1061 -17.41 233.26 -16.79
N LEU A 1062 -16.71 233.06 -15.66
CA LEU A 1062 -17.15 233.63 -14.37
C LEU A 1062 -16.41 234.88 -13.85
N ASN A 1063 -15.26 235.30 -14.40
CA ASN A 1063 -14.46 236.40 -13.78
C ASN A 1063 -14.59 237.80 -14.43
N ASN A 1064 -15.57 238.04 -15.31
CA ASN A 1064 -15.76 239.33 -16.01
C ASN A 1064 -16.81 240.29 -15.37
N LEU A 1065 -17.14 240.22 -14.07
CA LEU A 1065 -18.03 241.20 -13.39
C LEU A 1065 -17.51 241.52 -11.96
N GLY A 1066 -17.08 242.77 -11.70
CA GLY A 1066 -16.76 243.31 -10.35
C GLY A 1066 -15.42 244.03 -10.21
#